data_AF-A0A395Y6Z9-F1
#
_entry.id   AF-A0A395Y6Z9-F1
#
_cell.length_a   1.000
_cell.length_b   1.000
_cell.length_c   1.000
_cell.angle_alpha   90.00
_cell.angle_beta   90.00
_cell.angle_gamma   90.00
#
_symmetry.space_group_name_H-M   'P 1'
#
loop_
_entity.id
_entity.type
_entity.pdbx_description
1 polymer ?
#
loop_
_entity_poly.entity_id
_entity_poly.type
_entity_poly.pdbx_seq_one_letter_code
_entity_poly.pdbx_strand_id
1 'polypeptide(L)'
;MKKRIMAGIMATMMVLTMMQTTAFAKSEETNKPSTETICEVSDDTTELSSQEEGVESGGKPGEADASFDTEDEQHAKTEDSSETVSEVSEEALSEEDAIAPIAETNYEVSSDSELIDALNKIQASTETEATIVLKADVNAPSASGGSSTTSFGVNGKHITVKSEDGEMKKLKFPFYGILSGDSTFDNVNVTGSRLFCNGYRTIFTENGQIHLSETLYGGGYKTTVNSTYVVIAATGYINPSSASGLHDVIGGSYQGSVEGDTYLEITGNIKMQSGNHLNPGCMKGDGSSGNGRNVPDVYVGGNATLIYDNKNSIDTAAPAIEGTYGCEMKGDVTLDVRAGRVAGIVGTEEPVDKSIIRGNLHIIAGNPAYENTDRVLRLGSNWPIIGAGHSFATMPGAVGNYTVGGNITIDTYENVWAWDKGTTPDSYDLPEIYGALRGNVGGNITINAHGSHVQNIFGASDSVVQGSVTVNATDVELKNSEYDTEYDEGYLFGLWERGIPATANGPVTVTVNGGDVGLVMATDQTTVPAGSSINVTGKPKIRTGIRGTQASSYSTEFPVANVQACETVIPFVKGMSQVNITDNSNVKVHTMTNNAGLLVEEGSTLTTDQKQVWIWGNTVVNGTWEQLHSQTDDYNDIFVNGTTQIGSNGHLINHGTSNLSGAVTNNGVMALMGSAYLQNDYTATNGELRLPTIAPGANYDTGTIPVQIKGLSTGTTTVNTVDPADWNTLKKPALGDNYILSKKNTDAPAQEVFLLGNEDALQSGWFLKRMADADGTDDYYMWQVASGIRMVFDKNGGDTEASPRVMLQEKIEGVVNHFDLPTVEPTRSGYKFTGWNTKADGTGDIFTAETDVTESMTVYAQWQPLAGSGNLTVSKTVTGNAGDTSKEFHFTVKMDTPINGTYGDMSFTDGTALLTLKHNEKRTATGLPADVHYEVTEAEANQNGYTTTAENASGIIVKDTTVVASFTNNKNSNPSGGQPTAPTPGNNPSDKPTGTTSTNPQTGDQNNLTLWIVLLVGSLLGLTGIVNVVVKKSRHREKCTK
;
A
#
# COMPACT_ATOMS: atom_id res chain seq x y z
N MET A 1 -39.06 -48.47 18.07
CA MET A 1 -39.67 -49.26 19.18
C MET A 1 -38.83 -49.05 20.45
N LYS A 2 -39.10 -49.72 21.59
CA LYS A 2 -38.65 -49.30 22.94
C LYS A 2 -37.15 -49.56 23.29
N LYS A 3 -36.60 -48.66 24.15
CA LYS A 3 -35.52 -48.80 25.18
C LYS A 3 -34.01 -48.83 24.80
N ARG A 4 -33.30 -47.75 25.14
CA ARG A 4 -32.24 -47.60 26.20
C ARG A 4 -31.64 -46.18 26.07
N ILE A 5 -32.01 -45.19 26.89
CA ILE A 5 -31.46 -44.85 28.23
C ILE A 5 -29.93 -44.65 28.16
N MET A 6 -29.28 -43.47 28.25
CA MET A 6 -29.56 -42.09 28.75
C MET A 6 -28.91 -41.74 30.11
N ALA A 7 -27.75 -41.07 30.05
CA ALA A 7 -27.16 -40.17 31.07
C ALA A 7 -25.95 -39.44 30.40
N GLY A 8 -25.57 -38.20 30.73
CA GLY A 8 -26.21 -37.28 31.67
C GLY A 8 -25.49 -35.92 31.92
N ILE A 9 -25.35 -35.08 30.89
CA ILE A 9 -25.27 -33.59 30.97
C ILE A 9 -23.99 -32.96 31.62
N MET A 10 -23.79 -31.66 31.35
CA MET A 10 -22.57 -30.84 31.57
C MET A 10 -22.35 -30.34 33.02
N ALA A 11 -21.08 -29.97 33.30
CA ALA A 11 -20.59 -29.09 34.38
C ALA A 11 -20.73 -29.63 35.83
N THR A 12 -19.79 -29.40 36.75
CA THR A 12 -19.16 -28.10 37.10
C THR A 12 -17.86 -28.27 37.92
N MET A 13 -16.96 -27.28 37.81
CA MET A 13 -15.85 -26.93 38.72
C MET A 13 -14.58 -27.81 38.84
N MET A 14 -13.48 -27.07 39.09
CA MET A 14 -12.14 -27.52 39.49
C MET A 14 -12.14 -28.21 40.86
N VAL A 15 -11.07 -28.96 41.20
CA VAL A 15 -10.10 -28.62 42.28
C VAL A 15 -9.18 -29.82 42.65
N LEU A 16 -7.87 -29.53 42.76
CA LEU A 16 -6.78 -30.23 43.50
C LEU A 16 -6.10 -31.56 43.03
N THR A 17 -4.77 -31.44 42.91
CA THR A 17 -3.67 -32.33 43.39
C THR A 17 -3.21 -33.66 42.75
N MET A 18 -1.90 -33.65 42.42
CA MET A 18 -0.83 -34.59 42.84
C MET A 18 -0.55 -35.92 42.10
N MET A 19 0.51 -35.84 41.28
CA MET A 19 1.79 -36.58 41.41
C MET A 19 1.89 -38.12 41.24
N GLN A 20 2.67 -38.46 40.20
CA GLN A 20 3.79 -39.42 40.18
C GLN A 20 3.57 -40.95 40.35
N THR A 21 4.04 -41.69 39.36
CA THR A 21 4.99 -42.83 39.46
C THR A 21 5.54 -43.10 38.05
N THR A 22 6.77 -42.70 37.67
CA THR A 22 8.12 -43.24 37.97
C THR A 22 8.42 -44.65 37.40
N ALA A 23 9.27 -44.72 36.36
CA ALA A 23 10.09 -45.91 36.05
C ALA A 23 11.34 -45.58 35.20
N PHE A 24 12.53 -45.68 35.84
CA PHE A 24 13.76 -46.40 35.41
C PHE A 24 14.27 -46.40 33.93
N ALA A 25 15.59 -46.30 33.63
CA ALA A 25 16.80 -46.20 34.49
C ALA A 25 18.11 -45.87 33.73
N LYS A 26 19.12 -45.37 34.50
CA LYS A 26 20.60 -45.50 34.31
C LYS A 26 21.28 -44.78 33.12
N SER A 27 22.57 -44.38 33.19
CA SER A 27 23.59 -44.48 34.27
C SER A 27 24.83 -43.57 34.06
N GLU A 28 25.42 -43.09 35.16
CA GLU A 28 26.88 -42.82 35.40
C GLU A 28 27.60 -41.77 34.50
N GLU A 29 28.50 -40.89 34.98
CA GLU A 29 28.75 -40.23 36.29
C GLU A 29 29.50 -38.87 35.98
N THR A 30 30.20 -38.08 36.81
CA THR A 30 30.86 -38.19 38.15
C THR A 30 31.02 -36.78 38.78
N ASN A 31 31.54 -36.69 40.02
CA ASN A 31 32.35 -35.58 40.59
C ASN A 31 31.80 -34.14 40.77
N LYS A 32 31.16 -33.94 41.92
CA LYS A 32 31.41 -32.94 43.00
C LYS A 32 32.63 -31.99 42.85
N PRO A 33 32.61 -30.78 43.47
CA PRO A 33 32.00 -30.43 44.78
C PRO A 33 31.02 -29.22 44.69
N SER A 34 30.49 -28.55 45.75
CA SER A 34 30.85 -28.45 47.18
C SER A 34 29.64 -28.28 48.13
N THR A 35 29.91 -28.31 49.43
CA THR A 35 29.11 -27.79 50.57
C THR A 35 29.56 -26.33 50.89
N GLU A 36 28.95 -25.46 51.72
CA GLU A 36 27.82 -25.46 52.69
C GLU A 36 27.50 -23.96 53.07
N THR A 37 26.52 -23.53 53.90
CA THR A 37 25.51 -24.18 54.77
C THR A 37 24.23 -23.31 54.97
N ILE A 38 23.36 -23.77 55.88
CA ILE A 38 22.01 -23.31 56.31
C ILE A 38 22.00 -22.03 57.19
N CYS A 39 20.90 -21.26 57.15
CA CYS A 39 20.23 -20.77 58.38
C CYS A 39 18.76 -20.34 58.14
N GLU A 40 17.85 -20.77 59.03
CA GLU A 40 16.40 -20.52 59.00
C GLU A 40 16.02 -19.32 59.90
N VAL A 41 14.93 -18.61 59.56
CA VAL A 41 13.88 -18.17 60.51
C VAL A 41 12.54 -18.18 59.76
N SER A 42 11.45 -18.57 60.44
CA SER A 42 10.10 -18.71 59.90
C SER A 42 9.15 -17.53 60.21
N ASP A 43 7.93 -17.66 59.73
CA ASP A 43 6.68 -16.92 60.05
C ASP A 43 6.38 -16.87 61.58
N ASP A 44 5.39 -16.13 62.11
CA ASP A 44 4.11 -15.75 61.50
C ASP A 44 3.43 -14.50 62.16
N THR A 45 2.40 -14.02 61.49
CA THR A 45 1.37 -12.98 61.72
C THR A 45 0.93 -12.60 63.14
N THR A 46 0.36 -11.39 63.23
CA THR A 46 -0.96 -11.20 63.86
C THR A 46 -1.70 -10.01 63.22
N GLU A 47 -3.03 -10.12 63.05
CA GLU A 47 -3.87 -9.13 62.35
C GLU A 47 -5.07 -8.69 63.22
N LEU A 48 -5.73 -7.60 62.78
CA LEU A 48 -7.16 -7.22 62.93
C LEU A 48 -7.56 -6.02 63.80
N SER A 49 -8.51 -5.25 63.22
CA SER A 49 -9.51 -4.37 63.86
C SER A 49 -9.02 -2.98 64.33
N SER A 50 -9.81 -1.89 64.26
CA SER A 50 -11.21 -1.72 63.78
C SER A 50 -11.61 -0.27 63.45
N GLN A 51 -12.75 -0.15 62.73
CA GLN A 51 -13.82 0.87 62.85
C GLN A 51 -13.80 2.17 62.04
N GLU A 52 -15.02 2.73 61.91
CA GLU A 52 -15.51 3.69 60.92
C GLU A 52 -16.11 4.96 61.60
N GLU A 53 -16.77 5.81 60.79
CA GLU A 53 -17.61 6.99 61.14
C GLU A 53 -16.87 8.25 61.67
N GLY A 54 -17.27 9.49 61.30
CA GLY A 54 -18.28 9.90 60.32
C GLY A 54 -18.74 11.38 60.46
N VAL A 55 -19.74 11.77 59.65
CA VAL A 55 -20.61 12.98 59.73
C VAL A 55 -20.14 14.28 59.03
N GLU A 56 -21.10 14.92 58.34
CA GLU A 56 -20.99 16.14 57.51
C GLU A 56 -21.29 17.47 58.25
N SER A 57 -20.85 18.60 57.67
CA SER A 57 -21.68 19.76 57.25
C SER A 57 -20.79 20.98 56.92
N GLY A 58 -21.14 21.92 56.02
CA GLY A 58 -22.25 21.99 55.06
C GLY A 58 -22.38 23.44 54.53
N GLY A 59 -22.50 23.66 53.20
CA GLY A 59 -22.61 25.03 52.65
C GLY A 59 -22.62 25.18 51.13
N LYS A 60 -23.75 25.66 50.59
CA LYS A 60 -24.00 26.26 49.26
C LYS A 60 -24.93 27.49 49.49
N PRO A 61 -25.22 28.39 48.53
CA PRO A 61 -25.05 28.28 47.07
C PRO A 61 -24.41 29.52 46.39
N GLY A 62 -24.29 29.47 45.05
CA GLY A 62 -24.02 30.60 44.17
C GLY A 62 -23.98 30.13 42.71
N GLU A 63 -24.87 30.65 41.86
CA GLU A 63 -25.11 30.18 40.48
C GLU A 63 -25.55 31.38 39.61
N ALA A 64 -24.97 31.53 38.42
CA ALA A 64 -25.37 32.50 37.41
C ALA A 64 -24.75 32.16 36.04
N ASP A 65 -25.60 31.90 35.03
CA ASP A 65 -25.18 31.75 33.63
C ASP A 65 -24.93 33.09 32.93
N ALA A 66 -24.07 33.08 31.91
CA ALA A 66 -24.18 33.95 30.73
C ALA A 66 -23.45 33.33 29.54
N SER A 67 -24.19 32.96 28.48
CA SER A 67 -23.66 32.55 27.18
C SER A 67 -23.47 33.76 26.26
N PHE A 68 -22.57 33.67 25.29
CA PHE A 68 -22.65 34.46 24.04
C PHE A 68 -21.99 33.73 22.87
N ASP A 69 -22.47 34.01 21.66
CA ASP A 69 -22.29 33.19 20.46
C ASP A 69 -21.33 33.78 19.40
N THR A 70 -20.79 32.86 18.57
CA THR A 70 -20.49 32.96 17.11
C THR A 70 -19.52 33.99 16.52
N GLU A 71 -18.87 33.52 15.44
CA GLU A 71 -18.24 34.26 14.31
C GLU A 71 -16.99 35.10 14.68
N ASP A 72 -15.91 35.10 13.88
CA ASP A 72 -15.88 35.11 12.41
C ASP A 72 -14.73 34.26 11.80
N GLU A 73 -14.81 33.95 10.51
CA GLU A 73 -13.76 33.21 9.77
C GLU A 73 -12.66 34.15 9.22
N GLN A 74 -11.44 33.63 9.04
CA GLN A 74 -10.62 34.10 7.92
C GLN A 74 -9.69 33.04 7.33
N HIS A 75 -9.89 32.76 6.04
CA HIS A 75 -9.13 31.80 5.25
C HIS A 75 -7.61 32.03 5.26
N ALA A 76 -6.86 30.94 5.45
CA ALA A 76 -5.62 30.70 4.71
C ALA A 76 -5.85 29.48 3.80
N LYS A 77 -5.57 29.65 2.50
CA LYS A 77 -5.70 28.58 1.49
C LYS A 77 -4.77 27.41 1.80
N THR A 78 -5.24 26.19 1.58
CA THR A 78 -4.38 25.13 1.04
C THR A 78 -4.04 25.45 -0.42
N GLU A 79 -2.76 25.41 -0.77
CA GLU A 79 -2.30 25.10 -2.11
C GLU A 79 -1.30 23.93 -2.01
N ASP A 80 -1.31 23.10 -3.05
CA ASP A 80 -0.64 21.80 -3.09
C ASP A 80 0.77 21.95 -3.68
N SER A 81 1.80 21.54 -2.94
CA SER A 81 3.17 21.52 -3.43
C SER A 81 3.97 20.36 -2.83
N SER A 82 4.05 19.28 -3.62
CA SER A 82 5.12 18.29 -3.61
C SER A 82 6.49 18.87 -3.19
N GLU A 83 6.94 18.52 -1.98
CA GLU A 83 8.34 18.72 -1.59
C GLU A 83 9.17 17.52 -2.04
N THR A 84 9.87 17.70 -3.16
CA THR A 84 10.95 16.82 -3.59
C THR A 84 12.11 16.90 -2.60
N VAL A 85 12.78 15.75 -2.37
CA VAL A 85 13.99 15.63 -1.55
C VAL A 85 14.97 16.79 -1.82
N SER A 86 15.17 17.65 -0.82
CA SER A 86 16.29 18.59 -0.81
C SER A 86 17.54 17.84 -0.38
N GLU A 87 18.34 17.39 -1.35
CA GLU A 87 19.73 17.05 -1.10
C GLU A 87 20.40 18.25 -0.43
N VAL A 88 20.99 18.05 0.75
CA VAL A 88 21.83 19.08 1.38
C VAL A 88 23.14 19.11 0.60
N SER A 89 23.14 19.87 -0.49
CA SER A 89 24.31 20.07 -1.33
C SER A 89 25.47 20.60 -0.51
N GLU A 90 26.67 20.06 -0.75
CA GLU A 90 27.92 20.62 -0.25
C GLU A 90 28.12 22.04 -0.82
N GLU A 91 27.59 23.06 -0.15
CA GLU A 91 28.08 24.42 -0.33
C GLU A 91 29.49 24.50 0.27
N ALA A 92 30.46 24.10 -0.55
CA ALA A 92 31.87 24.27 -0.29
C ALA A 92 32.15 25.72 0.11
N LEU A 93 32.73 25.91 1.29
CA LEU A 93 33.25 27.20 1.74
C LEU A 93 34.28 27.69 0.71
N SER A 94 33.87 28.65 -0.12
CA SER A 94 34.71 29.22 -1.18
C SER A 94 35.92 29.92 -0.58
N GLU A 95 37.12 29.60 -1.08
CA GLU A 95 38.41 30.19 -0.68
C GLU A 95 38.58 31.68 -1.10
N GLU A 96 37.55 32.53 -0.97
CA GLU A 96 37.62 33.93 -1.39
C GLU A 96 36.89 34.94 -0.48
N ASP A 97 36.97 34.74 0.85
CA ASP A 97 36.87 35.86 1.79
C ASP A 97 38.14 35.93 2.65
N ALA A 98 39.21 36.44 2.04
CA ALA A 98 40.54 36.53 2.62
C ALA A 98 40.64 37.64 3.67
N ILE A 99 40.04 37.40 4.85
CA ILE A 99 40.25 38.19 6.06
C ILE A 99 41.77 38.27 6.29
N ALA A 100 42.30 39.49 6.30
CA ALA A 100 43.73 39.71 6.49
C ALA A 100 44.16 39.09 7.84
N PRO A 101 45.30 38.35 7.89
CA PRO A 101 45.65 37.55 9.05
C PRO A 101 45.74 38.44 10.29
N ILE A 102 44.83 38.18 11.24
CA ILE A 102 44.84 38.79 12.57
C ILE A 102 46.21 38.48 13.19
N ALA A 103 46.80 39.45 13.88
CA ALA A 103 48.15 39.33 14.39
C ALA A 103 48.18 38.34 15.58
N GLU A 104 48.27 37.03 15.26
CA GLU A 104 48.30 35.91 16.22
C GLU A 104 49.37 36.20 17.28
N THR A 105 48.92 36.70 18.43
CA THR A 105 49.83 37.15 19.48
C THR A 105 50.29 35.89 20.22
N ASN A 106 51.48 35.42 19.81
CA ASN A 106 52.07 34.20 20.32
C ASN A 106 52.79 34.47 21.65
N TYR A 107 52.40 33.72 22.67
CA TYR A 107 52.96 33.75 24.02
C TYR A 107 53.77 32.46 24.26
N GLU A 108 55.09 32.53 24.16
CA GLU A 108 55.96 31.40 24.50
C GLU A 108 55.97 31.16 26.01
N VAL A 109 55.82 29.89 26.42
CA VAL A 109 55.66 29.48 27.82
C VAL A 109 56.53 28.27 28.13
N SER A 110 57.50 28.45 29.03
CA SER A 110 58.46 27.44 29.49
C SER A 110 58.28 27.06 30.97
N SER A 111 57.33 27.69 31.68
CA SER A 111 57.03 27.41 33.09
C SER A 111 55.63 27.83 33.51
N ASP A 112 55.13 27.27 34.63
CA ASP A 112 53.85 27.62 35.24
C ASP A 112 53.70 29.13 35.51
N SER A 113 54.79 29.82 35.85
CA SER A 113 54.79 31.28 36.07
C SER A 113 54.63 32.06 34.77
N GLU A 114 55.25 31.59 33.70
CA GLU A 114 55.10 32.20 32.37
C GLU A 114 53.70 31.96 31.80
N LEU A 115 53.06 30.83 32.13
CA LEU A 115 51.65 30.57 31.79
C LEU A 115 50.70 31.57 32.47
N ILE A 116 50.91 31.84 33.76
CA ILE A 116 50.17 32.86 34.52
C ILE A 116 50.39 34.25 33.90
N ASP A 117 51.63 34.61 33.57
CA ASP A 117 51.95 35.88 32.92
C ASP A 117 51.38 35.99 31.50
N ALA A 118 51.29 34.90 30.74
CA ALA A 118 50.64 34.87 29.43
C ALA A 118 49.14 35.12 29.56
N LEU A 119 48.44 34.36 30.43
CA LEU A 119 47.00 34.54 30.67
C LEU A 119 46.67 35.95 31.16
N ASN A 120 47.49 36.53 32.04
CA ASN A 120 47.34 37.93 32.49
C ASN A 120 47.50 38.95 31.34
N LYS A 121 48.44 38.71 30.40
CA LYS A 121 48.61 39.58 29.21
C LYS A 121 47.43 39.44 28.23
N ILE A 122 46.92 38.22 28.03
CA ILE A 122 45.74 37.96 27.19
C ILE A 122 44.50 38.62 27.79
N GLN A 123 44.32 38.55 29.12
CA GLN A 123 43.25 39.24 29.85
C GLN A 123 43.31 40.77 29.74
N ALA A 124 44.50 41.34 29.57
CA ALA A 124 44.72 42.77 29.33
C ALA A 124 44.71 43.17 27.84
N SER A 125 44.64 42.20 26.91
CA SER A 125 44.69 42.45 25.46
C SER A 125 43.34 42.90 24.90
N THR A 126 43.37 43.71 23.85
CA THR A 126 42.19 43.99 23.01
C THR A 126 41.80 42.79 22.16
N GLU A 127 42.77 42.08 21.60
CA GLU A 127 42.55 41.00 20.63
C GLU A 127 41.69 39.88 21.20
N THR A 128 40.71 39.39 20.43
CA THR A 128 39.82 38.29 20.83
C THR A 128 40.48 36.93 20.76
N GLU A 129 41.56 36.79 20.00
CA GLU A 129 42.30 35.55 19.79
C GLU A 129 43.73 35.67 20.33
N ALA A 130 44.26 34.59 20.87
CA ALA A 130 45.63 34.50 21.35
C ALA A 130 46.16 33.06 21.23
N THR A 131 47.47 32.89 21.08
CA THR A 131 48.08 31.56 21.01
C THR A 131 49.19 31.40 22.04
N ILE A 132 49.13 30.32 22.82
CA ILE A 132 50.14 29.94 23.81
C ILE A 132 50.99 28.82 23.22
N VAL A 133 52.31 29.03 23.17
CA VAL A 133 53.29 28.08 22.61
C VAL A 133 54.09 27.45 23.76
N LEU A 134 53.79 26.19 24.07
CA LEU A 134 54.42 25.43 25.15
C LEU A 134 55.82 24.96 24.73
N LYS A 135 56.83 25.46 25.44
CA LYS A 135 58.23 25.01 25.40
C LYS A 135 58.52 23.93 26.44
N ALA A 136 57.66 23.80 27.46
CA ALA A 136 57.79 22.82 28.53
C ALA A 136 56.42 22.25 28.94
N ASP A 137 56.44 21.13 29.67
CA ASP A 137 55.31 20.67 30.47
C ASP A 137 54.95 21.73 31.53
N VAL A 138 53.68 22.14 31.61
CA VAL A 138 53.21 23.16 32.57
C VAL A 138 51.91 22.76 33.26
N ASN A 139 51.68 23.31 34.46
CA ASN A 139 50.45 23.16 35.22
C ASN A 139 49.54 24.38 35.02
N ALA A 140 48.25 24.13 34.78
CA ALA A 140 47.21 25.15 34.77
C ALA A 140 47.11 25.85 36.15
N PRO A 141 46.90 27.17 36.20
CA PRO A 141 46.84 27.93 37.45
C PRO A 141 45.87 27.36 38.50
N SER A 142 46.38 27.09 39.70
CA SER A 142 45.55 26.74 40.87
C SER A 142 44.72 27.93 41.34
N ALA A 143 43.46 27.71 41.68
CA ALA A 143 42.59 28.76 42.19
C ALA A 143 43.05 29.30 43.57
N SER A 144 42.94 30.61 43.76
CA SER A 144 43.42 31.30 44.96
C SER A 144 42.65 30.89 46.21
N GLY A 145 43.36 30.46 47.26
CA GLY A 145 42.78 30.11 48.57
C GLY A 145 42.87 28.63 48.94
N GLY A 146 43.39 27.77 48.06
CA GLY A 146 43.62 26.35 48.37
C GLY A 146 42.42 25.44 48.12
N SER A 147 41.55 25.78 47.17
CA SER A 147 40.53 24.87 46.66
C SER A 147 41.14 23.80 45.75
N SER A 148 40.52 22.62 45.69
CA SER A 148 40.89 21.52 44.79
C SER A 148 40.46 21.78 43.34
N THR A 149 40.80 22.94 42.78
CA THR A 149 40.42 23.38 41.43
C THR A 149 41.56 24.16 40.76
N THR A 150 41.68 23.99 39.44
CA THR A 150 42.65 24.66 38.57
C THR A 150 41.93 25.25 37.36
N SER A 151 42.25 26.49 36.99
CA SER A 151 41.53 27.25 35.97
C SER A 151 42.42 27.59 34.77
N PHE A 152 41.91 27.45 33.54
CA PHE A 152 42.62 27.81 32.31
C PHE A 152 41.69 28.54 31.32
N GLY A 153 42.22 29.53 30.60
CA GLY A 153 41.45 30.34 29.64
C GLY A 153 41.11 31.74 30.14
N VAL A 154 40.63 32.61 29.25
CA VAL A 154 40.29 34.02 29.56
C VAL A 154 38.92 34.36 28.97
N ASN A 155 38.04 34.96 29.77
CA ASN A 155 36.64 35.12 29.37
C ASN A 155 36.51 36.15 28.22
N GLY A 156 35.71 35.82 27.21
CA GLY A 156 35.58 36.60 25.98
C GLY A 156 36.80 36.54 25.07
N LYS A 157 37.65 35.52 25.22
CA LYS A 157 38.82 35.24 24.36
C LYS A 157 38.79 33.79 23.88
N HIS A 158 39.29 33.55 22.68
CA HIS A 158 39.65 32.23 22.16
C HIS A 158 41.16 32.03 22.29
N ILE A 159 41.59 30.93 22.91
CA ILE A 159 42.99 30.62 23.15
C ILE A 159 43.37 29.30 22.49
N THR A 160 44.22 29.36 21.48
CA THR A 160 44.87 28.17 20.93
C THR A 160 46.10 27.84 21.79
N VAL A 161 46.24 26.59 22.22
CA VAL A 161 47.42 26.09 22.93
C VAL A 161 48.12 25.10 22.02
N LYS A 162 49.35 25.43 21.61
CA LYS A 162 50.20 24.57 20.78
C LYS A 162 51.54 24.29 21.43
N SER A 163 52.17 23.17 21.10
CA SER A 163 53.56 22.88 21.50
C SER A 163 54.55 23.45 20.49
N GLU A 164 55.81 23.58 20.88
CA GLU A 164 56.93 23.83 19.96
C GLU A 164 57.10 22.72 18.91
N ASP A 165 57.41 23.12 17.67
CA ASP A 165 57.47 22.25 16.50
C ASP A 165 58.29 20.97 16.73
N GLY A 166 57.66 19.81 16.53
CA GLY A 166 58.29 18.50 16.65
C GLY A 166 58.25 17.86 18.05
N GLU A 167 57.74 18.56 19.07
CA GLU A 167 57.45 17.98 20.38
C GLU A 167 55.98 18.17 20.78
N MET A 168 55.49 17.36 21.73
CA MET A 168 54.16 17.48 22.33
C MET A 168 54.31 17.63 23.85
N LYS A 169 54.10 18.85 24.37
CA LYS A 169 54.13 19.17 25.80
C LYS A 169 52.79 18.88 26.46
N LYS A 170 52.80 18.79 27.79
CA LYS A 170 51.59 18.61 28.59
C LYS A 170 51.08 19.91 29.20
N LEU A 171 49.79 20.18 28.98
CA LEU A 171 49.02 21.08 29.83
C LEU A 171 48.34 20.24 30.91
N LYS A 172 48.78 20.41 32.15
CA LYS A 172 48.35 19.60 33.29
C LYS A 172 47.30 20.34 34.10
N PHE A 173 46.25 19.63 34.52
CA PHE A 173 45.30 20.09 35.53
C PHE A 173 45.50 19.21 36.79
N PRO A 174 46.32 19.65 37.78
CA PRO A 174 46.60 18.88 39.00
C PRO A 174 45.39 18.59 39.89
N PHE A 175 44.30 19.32 39.70
CA PHE A 175 43.02 19.16 40.38
C PHE A 175 41.89 19.22 39.34
N TYR A 176 40.63 19.39 39.77
CA TYR A 176 39.53 19.57 38.83
C TYR A 176 39.78 20.80 37.93
N GLY A 177 39.92 20.55 36.63
CA GLY A 177 40.13 21.58 35.61
C GLY A 177 38.83 22.29 35.27
N ILE A 178 38.81 23.61 35.28
CA ILE A 178 37.65 24.43 34.90
C ILE A 178 38.12 25.43 33.85
N LEU A 179 37.49 25.43 32.67
CA LEU A 179 37.81 26.42 31.65
C LEU A 179 37.16 27.78 31.96
N SER A 180 37.85 28.85 31.59
CA SER A 180 37.45 30.25 31.80
C SER A 180 37.50 31.08 30.52
N GLY A 181 37.56 30.44 29.35
CA GLY A 181 37.54 31.03 28.02
C GLY A 181 37.56 29.95 26.92
N ASP A 182 37.19 30.31 25.70
CA ASP A 182 37.20 29.38 24.56
C ASP A 182 38.62 28.87 24.30
N SER A 183 38.77 27.58 23.99
CA SER A 183 40.06 26.90 24.01
C SER A 183 40.20 25.87 22.89
N THR A 184 41.28 25.96 22.10
CA THR A 184 41.68 24.93 21.13
C THR A 184 43.02 24.33 21.54
N PHE A 185 43.06 23.01 21.71
CA PHE A 185 44.26 22.26 22.04
C PHE A 185 44.78 21.55 20.78
N ASP A 186 45.92 22.01 20.27
CA ASP A 186 46.53 21.56 19.02
C ASP A 186 47.99 21.13 19.25
N ASN A 187 48.37 19.91 18.86
CA ASN A 187 49.66 19.31 19.24
C ASN A 187 50.00 19.48 20.75
N VAL A 188 49.02 19.29 21.65
CA VAL A 188 49.18 19.37 23.11
C VAL A 188 48.55 18.16 23.78
N ASN A 189 49.18 17.66 24.83
CA ASN A 189 48.68 16.56 25.65
C ASN A 189 48.01 17.12 26.93
N VAL A 190 46.67 17.16 26.95
CA VAL A 190 45.90 17.65 28.10
C VAL A 190 45.71 16.52 29.11
N THR A 191 46.22 16.69 30.34
CA THR A 191 46.18 15.64 31.38
C THR A 191 45.55 16.14 32.67
N GLY A 192 44.69 15.35 33.32
CA GLY A 192 44.06 15.72 34.60
C GLY A 192 43.16 14.64 35.18
N SER A 193 42.35 14.99 36.18
CA SER A 193 41.30 14.10 36.71
C SER A 193 39.95 14.34 36.02
N ARG A 194 39.16 15.31 36.50
CA ARG A 194 37.95 15.83 35.82
C ARG A 194 38.28 17.13 35.10
N LEU A 195 37.65 17.36 33.94
CA LEU A 195 37.69 18.61 33.21
C LEU A 195 36.27 19.12 32.95
N PHE A 196 36.02 20.39 33.26
CA PHE A 196 34.78 21.11 33.04
C PHE A 196 35.03 22.21 32.02
N CYS A 197 34.51 22.06 30.81
CA CYS A 197 34.64 23.05 29.74
C CYS A 197 33.79 24.30 29.99
N ASN A 198 32.89 24.24 30.98
CA ASN A 198 32.25 25.40 31.62
C ASN A 198 31.43 26.27 30.65
N GLY A 199 30.92 25.66 29.58
CA GLY A 199 30.14 26.32 28.53
C GLY A 199 30.95 27.07 27.47
N TYR A 200 32.29 27.00 27.51
CA TYR A 200 33.16 27.61 26.50
C TYR A 200 33.39 26.66 25.32
N ARG A 201 33.58 27.23 24.13
CA ARG A 201 33.88 26.49 22.89
C ARG A 201 35.23 25.78 23.04
N THR A 202 35.21 24.45 23.08
CA THR A 202 36.38 23.66 23.44
C THR A 202 36.69 22.60 22.39
N ILE A 203 37.92 22.60 21.87
CA ILE A 203 38.34 21.67 20.81
C ILE A 203 39.65 20.98 21.21
N PHE A 204 39.66 19.65 21.14
CA PHE A 204 40.86 18.81 21.18
C PHE A 204 41.06 18.24 19.77
N THR A 205 42.00 18.81 19.01
CA THR A 205 42.26 18.46 17.60
C THR A 205 42.85 17.06 17.43
N GLU A 206 42.84 16.51 16.22
CA GLU A 206 43.45 15.21 15.92
C GLU A 206 44.98 15.16 16.13
N ASN A 207 45.65 16.32 16.06
CA ASN A 207 47.07 16.45 16.41
C ASN A 207 47.32 16.32 17.92
N GLY A 208 46.28 16.49 18.75
CA GLY A 208 46.37 16.55 20.20
C GLY A 208 46.24 15.20 20.90
N GLN A 209 46.46 15.24 22.22
CA GLN A 209 46.20 14.12 23.12
C GLN A 209 45.38 14.58 24.33
N ILE A 210 44.55 13.67 24.85
CA ILE A 210 43.80 13.87 26.10
C ILE A 210 43.91 12.64 27.00
N HIS A 211 44.20 12.86 28.28
CA HIS A 211 44.40 11.81 29.27
C HIS A 211 43.76 12.21 30.60
N LEU A 212 42.46 11.99 30.73
CA LEU A 212 41.68 12.26 31.95
C LEU A 212 41.41 10.96 32.73
N SER A 213 41.72 10.94 34.02
CA SER A 213 41.44 9.76 34.87
C SER A 213 39.98 9.63 35.29
N GLU A 214 39.17 10.67 35.09
CA GLU A 214 37.74 10.74 35.40
C GLU A 214 37.00 11.44 34.23
N THR A 215 35.73 11.80 34.43
CA THR A 215 34.81 12.38 33.45
C THR A 215 35.24 13.73 32.86
N LEU A 216 34.95 13.93 31.56
CA LEU A 216 34.89 15.27 30.94
C LEU A 216 33.44 15.78 30.88
N TYR A 217 33.22 17.03 31.27
CA TYR A 217 31.94 17.75 31.14
C TYR A 217 32.09 18.95 30.21
N GLY A 218 31.16 19.15 29.28
CA GLY A 218 31.10 20.35 28.44
C GLY A 218 30.58 21.59 29.19
N GLY A 219 29.69 21.38 30.15
CA GLY A 219 29.11 22.45 30.97
C GLY A 219 29.88 22.75 32.26
N GLY A 220 29.18 23.44 33.18
CA GLY A 220 29.73 23.99 34.41
C GLY A 220 29.97 22.97 35.52
N TYR A 221 30.87 23.32 36.45
CA TYR A 221 30.99 22.64 37.74
C TYR A 221 30.08 23.31 38.77
N LYS A 222 28.97 22.66 39.13
CA LYS A 222 27.95 23.12 40.10
C LYS A 222 27.32 24.46 39.69
N THR A 223 27.23 24.70 38.39
CA THR A 223 26.86 25.96 37.76
C THR A 223 26.07 25.70 36.48
N THR A 224 25.05 26.51 36.23
CA THR A 224 24.34 26.53 34.94
C THR A 224 25.13 27.41 33.97
N VAL A 225 25.15 27.02 32.68
CA VAL A 225 25.84 27.73 31.60
C VAL A 225 24.89 28.02 30.43
N ASN A 226 25.27 28.93 29.54
CA ASN A 226 24.39 29.35 28.44
C ASN A 226 24.21 28.26 27.37
N SER A 227 25.29 27.60 26.96
CA SER A 227 25.36 26.57 25.92
C SER A 227 26.62 25.73 26.14
N THR A 228 26.81 24.64 25.38
CA THR A 228 28.10 23.93 25.34
C THR A 228 28.49 23.53 23.91
N TYR A 229 29.79 23.52 23.61
CA TYR A 229 30.33 23.04 22.34
C TYR A 229 31.69 22.38 22.60
N VAL A 230 31.77 21.07 22.42
CA VAL A 230 32.98 20.26 22.67
C VAL A 230 33.26 19.35 21.48
N VAL A 231 34.48 19.42 20.93
CA VAL A 231 34.97 18.51 19.87
C VAL A 231 36.20 17.76 20.35
N ILE A 232 36.19 16.42 20.25
CA ILE A 232 37.26 15.52 20.70
C ILE A 232 37.72 14.64 19.52
N ALA A 233 38.52 15.23 18.64
CA ALA A 233 39.23 14.54 17.56
C ALA A 233 40.58 13.96 18.02
N ALA A 234 41.07 14.36 19.20
CA ALA A 234 42.32 13.91 19.81
C ALA A 234 42.41 12.40 20.09
N THR A 235 43.61 11.94 20.46
CA THR A 235 43.87 10.55 20.87
C THR A 235 44.17 10.42 22.37
N GLY A 236 43.93 9.24 22.96
CA GLY A 236 44.30 8.96 24.36
C GLY A 236 43.19 8.29 25.16
N TYR A 237 42.84 8.85 26.32
CA TYR A 237 41.77 8.32 27.16
C TYR A 237 41.00 9.38 27.97
N ILE A 238 39.75 9.04 28.29
CA ILE A 238 38.92 9.70 29.29
C ILE A 238 38.30 8.57 30.13
N ASN A 239 38.44 8.62 31.46
CA ASN A 239 37.89 7.64 32.40
C ASN A 239 38.19 6.14 32.08
N PRO A 240 39.42 5.72 31.74
CA PRO A 240 39.73 4.41 31.14
C PRO A 240 39.59 3.17 32.05
N SER A 241 39.03 3.32 33.27
CA SER A 241 39.07 2.29 34.33
C SER A 241 38.04 2.41 35.47
N SER A 242 37.19 3.45 35.53
CA SER A 242 36.26 3.61 36.67
C SER A 242 34.99 2.79 36.47
N ALA A 243 35.05 1.50 36.81
CA ALA A 243 33.96 0.53 36.60
C ALA A 243 32.73 0.71 37.52
N SER A 244 32.61 1.83 38.24
CA SER A 244 31.39 2.16 39.00
C SER A 244 31.23 3.68 39.21
N GLY A 245 30.25 4.26 38.52
CA GLY A 245 29.75 5.63 38.73
C GLY A 245 30.85 6.71 38.74
N LEU A 246 31.60 6.76 37.64
CA LEU A 246 32.06 8.00 37.03
C LEU A 246 31.73 7.89 35.53
N HIS A 247 31.19 8.94 34.95
CA HIS A 247 30.79 8.96 33.53
C HIS A 247 32.01 9.18 32.63
N ASP A 248 31.88 8.90 31.34
CA ASP A 248 32.99 9.08 30.40
C ASP A 248 33.02 10.52 29.87
N VAL A 249 32.04 10.89 29.04
CA VAL A 249 31.92 12.25 28.49
C VAL A 249 30.48 12.73 28.53
N ILE A 250 30.26 13.90 29.10
CA ILE A 250 28.94 14.52 29.32
C ILE A 250 28.92 15.88 28.62
N GLY A 251 27.98 16.09 27.70
CA GLY A 251 27.90 17.32 26.90
C GLY A 251 27.53 18.56 27.71
N GLY A 252 26.68 18.41 28.73
CA GLY A 252 26.19 19.49 29.59
C GLY A 252 26.91 19.61 30.94
N SER A 253 26.22 20.22 31.91
CA SER A 253 26.76 20.64 33.20
C SER A 253 26.70 19.55 34.27
N TYR A 254 27.63 19.61 35.22
CA TYR A 254 27.63 18.80 36.44
C TYR A 254 26.97 19.59 37.58
N GLN A 255 25.87 19.09 38.14
CA GLN A 255 25.11 19.74 39.21
C GLN A 255 24.65 21.17 38.86
N GLY A 256 24.30 21.37 37.60
CA GLY A 256 23.72 22.58 37.00
C GLY A 256 23.08 22.23 35.66
N SER A 257 22.48 23.22 35.00
CA SER A 257 21.80 23.03 33.70
C SER A 257 22.61 23.62 32.52
N VAL A 258 22.04 23.55 31.33
CA VAL A 258 22.38 24.40 30.17
C VAL A 258 21.10 25.12 29.73
N GLU A 259 21.16 26.45 29.52
CA GLU A 259 19.97 27.26 29.18
C GLU A 259 19.57 27.17 27.69
N GLY A 260 20.54 26.98 26.80
CA GLY A 260 20.39 26.77 25.37
C GLY A 260 20.92 25.39 24.96
N ASP A 261 21.60 25.33 23.82
CA ASP A 261 21.99 24.08 23.16
C ASP A 261 23.25 23.42 23.74
N THR A 262 23.36 22.10 23.57
CA THR A 262 24.60 21.32 23.80
C THR A 262 25.06 20.62 22.52
N TYR A 263 26.37 20.69 22.25
CA TYR A 263 27.02 20.00 21.14
C TYR A 263 28.26 19.25 21.65
N LEU A 264 28.31 17.93 21.42
CA LEU A 264 29.42 17.06 21.77
C LEU A 264 29.78 16.18 20.57
N GLU A 265 31.02 16.25 20.10
CA GLU A 265 31.54 15.45 18.98
C GLU A 265 32.79 14.68 19.39
N ILE A 266 32.85 13.38 19.08
CA ILE A 266 33.96 12.48 19.42
C ILE A 266 34.36 11.65 18.18
N THR A 267 35.25 12.21 17.37
CA THR A 267 35.79 11.63 16.11
C THR A 267 37.22 11.09 16.25
N GLY A 268 37.80 11.18 17.45
CA GLY A 268 39.17 10.81 17.74
C GLY A 268 39.43 9.32 17.96
N ASN A 269 40.44 9.01 18.76
CA ASN A 269 40.73 7.65 19.23
C ASN A 269 40.88 7.67 20.76
N ILE A 270 39.74 7.64 21.44
CA ILE A 270 39.64 7.82 22.89
C ILE A 270 39.26 6.49 23.53
N LYS A 271 40.12 6.00 24.45
CA LYS A 271 39.74 4.89 25.35
C LYS A 271 38.86 5.41 26.48
N MET A 272 37.79 4.65 26.72
CA MET A 272 36.75 4.87 27.71
C MET A 272 36.63 3.63 28.62
N GLN A 273 35.61 3.58 29.49
CA GLN A 273 35.31 2.41 30.32
C GLN A 273 33.97 1.80 29.90
N SER A 274 33.96 0.51 29.58
CA SER A 274 32.73 -0.18 29.15
C SER A 274 31.62 -0.08 30.19
N GLY A 275 30.41 0.24 29.72
CA GLY A 275 29.19 0.38 30.53
C GLY A 275 29.01 1.73 31.21
N ASN A 276 29.93 2.69 31.05
CA ASN A 276 29.75 4.05 31.59
C ASN A 276 29.00 4.97 30.62
N HIS A 277 28.37 5.99 31.21
CA HIS A 277 27.46 6.92 30.55
C HIS A 277 28.19 7.91 29.62
N LEU A 278 27.64 8.11 28.43
CA LEU A 278 28.09 9.10 27.45
C LEU A 278 26.86 9.74 26.77
N ASN A 279 26.58 10.99 27.11
CA ASN A 279 25.35 11.69 26.68
C ASN A 279 25.56 13.20 26.49
N PRO A 280 24.73 13.89 25.68
CA PRO A 280 24.82 15.34 25.49
C PRO A 280 24.21 16.16 26.65
N GLY A 281 23.69 15.50 27.69
CA GLY A 281 22.87 16.10 28.77
C GLY A 281 23.64 16.64 29.96
N CYS A 282 22.90 17.05 30.99
CA CYS A 282 23.44 17.49 32.28
C CYS A 282 23.30 16.39 33.34
N MET A 283 24.24 16.33 34.30
CA MET A 283 24.26 15.27 35.30
C MET A 283 24.05 15.80 36.72
N LYS A 284 23.06 15.24 37.44
CA LYS A 284 22.80 15.56 38.86
C LYS A 284 23.93 15.15 39.79
N GLY A 285 24.83 14.25 39.38
CA GLY A 285 25.95 13.76 40.18
C GLY A 285 26.77 12.72 39.43
N ASP A 286 27.72 12.10 40.11
CA ASP A 286 28.57 11.04 39.53
C ASP A 286 27.93 9.63 39.55
N GLY A 287 26.72 9.49 40.10
CA GLY A 287 26.02 8.20 40.21
C GLY A 287 26.49 7.37 41.40
N SER A 288 27.80 7.12 41.54
CA SER A 288 28.35 6.27 42.62
C SER A 288 28.17 6.83 44.03
N SER A 289 28.42 8.13 44.23
CA SER A 289 28.58 8.68 45.59
C SER A 289 27.28 9.17 46.25
N GLY A 290 26.15 9.11 45.53
CA GLY A 290 24.87 9.67 45.98
C GLY A 290 24.85 11.20 46.07
N ASN A 291 25.89 11.91 45.61
CA ASN A 291 26.03 13.36 45.77
C ASN A 291 24.98 14.20 44.99
N GLY A 292 24.24 13.59 44.07
CA GLY A 292 23.12 14.21 43.37
C GLY A 292 21.79 14.27 44.16
N ARG A 293 21.70 13.60 45.32
CA ARG A 293 20.45 13.47 46.09
C ARG A 293 19.81 14.81 46.49
N ASN A 294 20.63 15.83 46.76
CA ASN A 294 20.18 17.16 47.20
C ASN A 294 20.30 18.22 46.10
N VAL A 295 20.55 17.81 44.86
CA VAL A 295 20.67 18.70 43.69
C VAL A 295 19.28 18.86 43.05
N PRO A 296 18.89 20.07 42.60
CA PRO A 296 17.69 20.26 41.78
C PRO A 296 17.71 19.38 40.53
N ASP A 297 16.55 19.16 39.91
CA ASP A 297 16.49 18.50 38.61
C ASP A 297 17.16 19.39 37.54
N VAL A 298 18.00 18.79 36.70
CA VAL A 298 18.85 19.49 35.71
C VAL A 298 18.27 19.33 34.31
N TYR A 299 18.55 20.30 33.43
CA TYR A 299 17.98 20.34 32.08
C TYR A 299 18.95 20.87 31.03
N VAL A 300 18.68 20.55 29.77
CA VAL A 300 19.15 21.30 28.60
C VAL A 300 17.96 22.07 28.04
N GLY A 301 18.11 23.39 27.88
CA GLY A 301 17.02 24.29 27.51
C GLY A 301 16.78 24.42 26.01
N GLY A 302 17.82 24.24 25.20
CA GLY A 302 17.74 24.12 23.74
C GLY A 302 17.82 22.66 23.28
N ASN A 303 18.41 22.46 22.10
CA ASN A 303 18.63 21.17 21.47
C ASN A 303 19.93 20.50 21.98
N ALA A 304 20.01 19.18 21.91
CA ALA A 304 21.15 18.41 22.40
C ALA A 304 21.68 17.45 21.31
N THR A 305 22.91 17.68 20.84
CA THR A 305 23.56 16.87 19.79
C THR A 305 24.77 16.13 20.33
N LEU A 306 24.82 14.81 20.08
CA LEU A 306 25.99 13.96 20.26
C LEU A 306 26.37 13.31 18.93
N ILE A 307 27.62 13.49 18.50
CA ILE A 307 28.25 12.75 17.40
C ILE A 307 29.34 11.84 17.97
N TYR A 308 29.29 10.55 17.65
CA TYR A 308 30.25 9.53 18.08
C TYR A 308 30.77 8.73 16.87
N ASP A 309 32.06 8.85 16.58
CA ASP A 309 32.72 8.25 15.41
C ASP A 309 34.10 7.65 15.78
N ASN A 310 34.21 7.21 17.04
CA ASN A 310 35.45 6.89 17.74
C ASN A 310 36.22 5.76 17.04
N LYS A 311 37.47 6.02 16.66
CA LYS A 311 38.35 5.13 15.87
C LYS A 311 38.95 3.95 16.67
N ASN A 312 38.39 3.65 17.84
CA ASN A 312 39.03 2.78 18.83
C ASN A 312 38.74 1.29 18.61
N SER A 313 39.65 0.41 19.04
CA SER A 313 39.61 -1.01 18.67
C SER A 313 38.56 -1.82 19.41
N ILE A 314 38.08 -2.85 18.70
CA ILE A 314 37.08 -3.85 19.08
C ILE A 314 37.23 -4.49 20.48
N ASP A 315 38.42 -4.41 21.08
CA ASP A 315 38.80 -5.13 22.31
C ASP A 315 38.74 -4.29 23.61
N THR A 316 38.55 -2.96 23.55
CA THR A 316 39.04 -2.08 24.65
C THR A 316 38.03 -1.24 25.43
N ALA A 317 36.88 -0.87 24.86
CA ALA A 317 35.84 -0.08 25.52
C ALA A 317 34.47 -0.23 24.82
N ALA A 318 33.38 0.10 25.54
CA ALA A 318 32.01 0.12 25.02
C ALA A 318 31.11 0.99 25.92
N PRO A 319 31.09 2.34 25.76
CA PRO A 319 30.23 3.22 26.55
C PRO A 319 28.75 2.97 26.23
N ALA A 320 27.87 3.34 27.17
CA ALA A 320 26.45 3.48 26.91
C ALA A 320 26.20 4.86 26.25
N ILE A 321 25.64 4.86 25.04
CA ILE A 321 25.27 6.10 24.35
C ILE A 321 23.82 6.43 24.71
N GLU A 322 23.60 7.59 25.30
CA GLU A 322 22.28 7.97 25.82
C GLU A 322 21.86 9.35 25.30
N GLY A 323 20.57 9.52 24.98
CA GLY A 323 19.98 10.83 24.72
C GLY A 323 19.92 11.62 26.02
N THR A 324 19.33 11.04 27.07
CA THR A 324 19.33 11.60 28.43
C THR A 324 19.44 10.53 29.53
N TYR A 325 20.17 10.88 30.59
CA TYR A 325 20.23 10.18 31.87
C TYR A 325 19.97 11.22 32.99
N GLY A 326 18.83 11.12 33.68
CA GLY A 326 18.50 11.99 34.82
C GLY A 326 18.29 13.48 34.48
N CYS A 327 18.07 13.83 33.21
CA CYS A 327 18.02 15.20 32.70
C CYS A 327 16.77 15.47 31.84
N GLU A 328 16.14 16.63 32.00
CA GLU A 328 15.07 17.08 31.10
C GLU A 328 15.67 17.78 29.86
N MET A 329 15.45 17.23 28.68
CA MET A 329 15.76 17.86 27.40
C MET A 329 14.54 18.62 26.91
N LYS A 330 14.64 19.95 26.78
CA LYS A 330 13.49 20.80 26.42
C LYS A 330 13.33 21.00 24.90
N GLY A 331 14.43 20.97 24.16
CA GLY A 331 14.44 20.89 22.70
C GLY A 331 14.51 19.45 22.17
N ASP A 332 15.01 19.34 20.94
CA ASP A 332 15.20 18.08 20.21
C ASP A 332 16.55 17.45 20.56
N VAL A 333 16.66 16.12 20.43
CA VAL A 333 17.87 15.34 20.73
C VAL A 333 18.33 14.54 19.50
N THR A 334 19.60 14.66 19.13
CA THR A 334 20.22 13.92 18.02
C THR A 334 21.41 13.10 18.50
N LEU A 335 21.39 11.80 18.19
CA LEU A 335 22.45 10.83 18.47
C LEU A 335 23.00 10.27 17.15
N ASP A 336 24.13 10.81 16.68
CA ASP A 336 24.81 10.44 15.43
C ASP A 336 26.01 9.53 15.72
N VAL A 337 25.76 8.22 15.73
CA VAL A 337 26.68 7.18 16.21
C VAL A 337 27.20 6.37 15.02
N ARG A 338 28.27 6.85 14.39
CA ARG A 338 28.71 6.44 13.05
C ARG A 338 29.52 5.15 13.00
N ALA A 339 30.44 4.96 13.96
CA ALA A 339 31.34 3.82 14.03
C ALA A 339 31.97 3.67 15.43
N GLY A 340 32.60 2.51 15.67
CA GLY A 340 33.27 2.17 16.93
C GLY A 340 32.60 0.99 17.65
N ARG A 341 32.70 0.95 18.98
CA ARG A 341 31.99 -0.05 19.81
C ARG A 341 31.22 0.65 20.91
N VAL A 342 29.96 0.26 21.09
CA VAL A 342 29.05 0.76 22.13
C VAL A 342 28.51 -0.39 22.97
N ALA A 343 27.85 -0.09 24.09
CA ALA A 343 26.97 -1.03 24.76
C ALA A 343 25.67 -1.11 23.95
N GLY A 344 24.74 -0.20 24.20
CA GLY A 344 23.57 0.09 23.35
C GLY A 344 23.48 1.59 23.04
N ILE A 345 22.38 1.99 22.37
CA ILE A 345 22.07 3.39 22.07
C ILE A 345 20.62 3.64 22.49
N VAL A 346 20.39 4.46 23.53
CA VAL A 346 19.05 4.69 24.08
C VAL A 346 18.70 6.18 24.09
N GLY A 347 17.49 6.57 23.71
CA GLY A 347 17.06 7.97 23.85
C GLY A 347 16.89 8.40 25.31
N THR A 348 16.44 7.49 26.18
CA THR A 348 16.13 7.79 27.59
C THR A 348 16.52 6.62 28.51
N GLU A 349 17.60 6.78 29.27
CA GLU A 349 18.05 5.81 30.29
C GLU A 349 17.44 6.15 31.67
N GLU A 350 17.61 5.33 32.71
CA GLU A 350 17.03 5.61 34.03
C GLU A 350 17.51 6.94 34.68
N PRO A 351 16.73 7.58 35.58
CA PRO A 351 15.39 7.23 36.04
C PRO A 351 14.25 7.89 35.24
N VAL A 352 13.17 7.12 35.06
CA VAL A 352 12.01 7.41 34.19
C VAL A 352 11.30 8.75 34.42
N ASP A 353 11.30 9.30 35.64
CA ASP A 353 10.63 10.57 35.97
C ASP A 353 11.52 11.81 35.78
N LYS A 354 12.77 11.60 35.32
CA LYS A 354 13.78 12.65 35.08
C LYS A 354 14.31 12.63 33.66
N SER A 355 14.56 11.46 33.12
CA SER A 355 15.03 11.24 31.74
C SER A 355 13.89 11.45 30.75
N ILE A 356 13.60 12.72 30.46
CA ILE A 356 12.48 13.14 29.62
C ILE A 356 13.00 13.98 28.46
N ILE A 357 12.59 13.62 27.25
CA ILE A 357 12.76 14.46 26.05
C ILE A 357 11.40 15.13 25.77
N ARG A 358 11.40 16.46 25.59
CA ARG A 358 10.19 17.24 25.25
C ARG A 358 10.02 17.42 23.74
N GLY A 359 11.13 17.61 23.02
CA GLY A 359 11.15 17.67 21.56
C GLY A 359 11.17 16.29 20.89
N ASN A 360 11.63 16.26 19.65
CA ASN A 360 11.89 15.06 18.87
C ASN A 360 13.16 14.33 19.36
N LEU A 361 13.26 13.05 19.03
CA LEU A 361 14.46 12.23 19.16
C LEU A 361 14.85 11.68 17.79
N HIS A 362 16.10 11.88 17.38
CA HIS A 362 16.68 11.27 16.20
C HIS A 362 17.90 10.43 16.58
N ILE A 363 17.84 9.13 16.32
CA ILE A 363 18.98 8.21 16.42
C ILE A 363 19.44 7.88 15.00
N ILE A 364 20.72 8.08 14.73
CA ILE A 364 21.40 7.73 13.48
C ILE A 364 22.50 6.76 13.87
N ALA A 365 22.36 5.47 13.54
CA ALA A 365 23.32 4.43 13.89
C ALA A 365 24.01 3.91 12.63
N GLY A 366 25.34 3.87 12.65
CA GLY A 366 26.13 3.63 11.44
C GLY A 366 26.23 4.89 10.56
N ASN A 367 26.74 4.74 9.34
CA ASN A 367 26.83 5.84 8.39
C ASN A 367 26.86 5.34 6.94
N PRO A 368 26.14 5.98 5.99
CA PRO A 368 26.13 5.55 4.58
C PRO A 368 27.52 5.65 3.90
N ALA A 369 28.41 6.52 4.38
CA ALA A 369 29.79 6.61 3.86
C ALA A 369 30.71 5.45 4.33
N TYR A 370 30.24 4.59 5.24
CA TYR A 370 30.98 3.47 5.81
C TYR A 370 30.46 2.10 5.37
N GLU A 371 29.40 2.04 4.58
CA GLU A 371 28.84 0.78 4.11
C GLU A 371 29.84 0.01 3.24
N ASN A 372 29.99 -1.30 3.49
CA ASN A 372 30.97 -2.18 2.87
C ASN A 372 32.44 -1.77 3.14
N THR A 373 32.72 -1.10 4.27
CA THR A 373 34.08 -0.77 4.75
C THR A 373 34.36 -1.40 6.12
N ASP A 374 35.63 -1.38 6.55
CA ASP A 374 36.04 -1.83 7.89
C ASP A 374 35.55 -0.89 9.04
N ARG A 375 34.86 0.23 8.75
CA ARG A 375 34.34 1.19 9.74
C ARG A 375 33.01 0.74 10.34
N VAL A 376 33.03 -0.38 11.04
CA VAL A 376 31.86 -0.99 11.70
C VAL A 376 31.42 -0.18 12.94
N LEU A 377 30.11 -0.06 13.18
CA LEU A 377 29.53 0.18 14.49
C LEU A 377 29.16 -1.17 15.13
N ARG A 378 29.91 -1.56 16.17
CA ARG A 378 29.68 -2.80 16.92
C ARG A 378 28.79 -2.55 18.13
N LEU A 379 27.60 -3.17 18.11
CA LEU A 379 26.70 -3.22 19.27
C LEU A 379 27.20 -4.26 20.30
N GLY A 380 26.85 -4.09 21.57
CA GLY A 380 27.45 -4.81 22.68
C GLY A 380 26.53 -5.84 23.36
N SER A 381 26.89 -7.13 23.30
CA SER A 381 26.12 -8.22 23.93
C SER A 381 24.67 -8.22 23.44
N ASN A 382 23.69 -8.02 24.33
CA ASN A 382 22.26 -7.93 24.03
C ASN A 382 21.69 -6.51 24.24
N TRP A 383 22.54 -5.48 24.28
CA TRP A 383 22.10 -4.10 24.51
C TRP A 383 21.54 -3.49 23.21
N PRO A 384 20.24 -3.15 23.16
CA PRO A 384 19.56 -2.74 21.95
C PRO A 384 19.81 -1.27 21.55
N ILE A 385 19.26 -0.90 20.39
CA ILE A 385 18.95 0.49 20.04
C ILE A 385 17.50 0.77 20.48
N ILE A 386 17.25 1.78 21.31
CA ILE A 386 15.90 2.15 21.76
C ILE A 386 15.67 3.65 21.59
N GLY A 387 14.53 4.04 21.01
CA GLY A 387 14.04 5.42 21.05
C GLY A 387 13.61 5.83 22.46
N ALA A 388 12.34 5.60 22.80
CA ALA A 388 11.84 5.84 24.16
C ALA A 388 11.94 4.57 25.02
N GLY A 389 12.86 4.56 25.98
CA GLY A 389 13.02 3.49 26.98
C GLY A 389 14.41 2.86 27.07
N HIS A 390 14.52 1.84 27.92
CA HIS A 390 15.74 1.08 28.19
C HIS A 390 15.41 -0.39 28.55
N SER A 391 16.39 -1.29 28.44
CA SER A 391 16.19 -2.74 28.65
C SER A 391 15.69 -3.13 30.04
N PHE A 392 15.91 -2.32 31.08
CA PHE A 392 15.45 -2.63 32.43
C PHE A 392 14.01 -2.18 32.72
N ALA A 393 13.32 -1.52 31.78
CA ALA A 393 11.90 -1.15 31.96
C ALA A 393 10.97 -2.38 32.12
N THR A 394 11.42 -3.57 31.70
CA THR A 394 10.72 -4.84 31.88
C THR A 394 11.13 -5.58 33.17
N MET A 395 11.98 -5.01 34.03
CA MET A 395 12.31 -5.63 35.32
C MET A 395 11.08 -5.68 36.26
N PRO A 396 10.89 -6.77 37.03
CA PRO A 396 9.80 -6.88 38.00
C PRO A 396 9.83 -5.73 39.03
N GLY A 397 8.80 -4.87 38.99
CA GLY A 397 8.68 -3.70 39.86
C GLY A 397 9.05 -2.36 39.24
N ALA A 398 9.46 -2.30 37.97
CA ALA A 398 9.62 -1.03 37.24
C ALA A 398 8.26 -0.32 37.05
N VAL A 399 8.17 0.96 37.43
CA VAL A 399 6.91 1.75 37.42
C VAL A 399 7.07 2.98 36.53
N GLY A 400 6.06 3.28 35.71
CA GLY A 400 6.08 4.40 34.77
C GLY A 400 6.51 3.99 33.36
N ASN A 401 6.48 4.97 32.45
CA ASN A 401 6.89 4.86 31.04
C ASN A 401 7.79 6.06 30.70
N TYR A 402 8.85 5.84 29.91
CA TYR A 402 9.80 6.85 29.47
C TYR A 402 9.18 7.82 28.47
N THR A 403 9.50 9.11 28.51
CA THR A 403 8.77 10.13 27.73
C THR A 403 9.63 10.79 26.65
N VAL A 404 9.15 10.72 25.40
CA VAL A 404 9.59 11.55 24.28
C VAL A 404 8.37 12.34 23.78
N GLY A 405 8.40 13.66 23.89
CA GLY A 405 7.24 14.53 23.60
C GLY A 405 6.96 14.74 22.11
N GLY A 406 7.99 14.68 21.26
CA GLY A 406 7.88 14.76 19.81
C GLY A 406 7.89 13.40 19.11
N ASN A 407 8.38 13.39 17.88
CA ASN A 407 8.57 12.17 17.08
C ASN A 407 9.84 11.42 17.51
N ILE A 408 9.91 10.14 17.15
CA ILE A 408 11.12 9.32 17.20
C ILE A 408 11.46 8.88 15.78
N THR A 409 12.68 9.18 15.34
CA THR A 409 13.27 8.62 14.13
C THR A 409 14.50 7.79 14.51
N ILE A 410 14.60 6.56 13.99
CA ILE A 410 15.77 5.70 14.13
C ILE A 410 16.20 5.26 12.74
N ASP A 411 17.30 5.81 12.23
CA ASP A 411 17.93 5.39 10.99
C ASP A 411 19.12 4.48 11.31
N THR A 412 19.22 3.31 10.68
CA THR A 412 20.38 2.40 10.84
C THR A 412 20.94 1.98 9.49
N TYR A 413 22.28 1.93 9.38
CA TYR A 413 23.00 1.65 8.12
C TYR A 413 23.68 0.28 8.09
N GLU A 414 24.24 -0.09 6.93
CA GLU A 414 24.78 -1.44 6.70
C GLU A 414 25.94 -1.79 7.63
N ASN A 415 26.69 -0.80 8.11
CA ASN A 415 27.82 -1.00 9.03
C ASN A 415 27.41 -1.20 10.50
N VAL A 416 26.12 -1.29 10.84
CA VAL A 416 25.61 -1.56 12.19
C VAL A 416 25.50 -3.06 12.44
N TRP A 417 26.48 -3.62 13.16
CA TRP A 417 26.63 -5.06 13.33
C TRP A 417 26.56 -5.51 14.80
N ALA A 418 25.74 -6.51 15.06
CA ALA A 418 25.91 -7.41 16.21
C ALA A 418 26.96 -8.50 15.89
N TRP A 419 26.73 -9.28 14.84
CA TRP A 419 27.64 -10.30 14.30
C TRP A 419 28.24 -9.90 12.94
N ASP A 420 29.26 -10.60 12.47
CA ASP A 420 29.98 -10.22 11.25
C ASP A 420 29.21 -10.61 9.98
N LYS A 421 29.20 -9.70 8.98
CA LYS A 421 28.47 -9.91 7.72
C LYS A 421 28.90 -11.20 7.00
N GLY A 422 27.92 -11.98 6.55
CA GLY A 422 28.14 -13.29 5.91
C GLY A 422 28.41 -14.44 6.88
N THR A 423 28.27 -14.23 8.19
CA THR A 423 28.30 -15.29 9.22
C THR A 423 26.92 -15.51 9.83
N THR A 424 26.70 -16.69 10.44
CA THR A 424 25.55 -16.95 11.32
C THR A 424 25.96 -16.63 12.76
N PRO A 425 25.17 -15.88 13.54
CA PRO A 425 25.47 -15.62 14.94
C PRO A 425 25.39 -16.88 15.82
N ASP A 426 26.12 -16.88 16.93
CA ASP A 426 26.23 -18.00 17.90
C ASP A 426 25.49 -17.76 19.23
N SER A 427 24.79 -16.63 19.35
CA SER A 427 23.96 -16.27 20.52
C SER A 427 22.46 -16.15 20.17
N TYR A 428 21.59 -16.53 21.10
CA TYR A 428 20.15 -16.22 21.11
C TYR A 428 19.85 -14.87 21.81
N ASP A 429 20.85 -14.30 22.48
CA ASP A 429 20.81 -13.07 23.26
C ASP A 429 21.69 -12.03 22.56
N LEU A 430 21.08 -11.24 21.66
CA LEU A 430 21.73 -10.27 20.77
C LEU A 430 20.97 -8.91 20.78
N PRO A 431 21.53 -7.84 20.20
CA PRO A 431 20.91 -6.53 20.14
C PRO A 431 19.65 -6.53 19.26
N GLU A 432 18.63 -5.82 19.73
CA GLU A 432 17.36 -5.57 19.02
C GLU A 432 17.23 -4.06 18.71
N ILE A 433 16.24 -3.68 17.90
CA ILE A 433 15.85 -2.27 17.70
C ILE A 433 14.41 -2.06 18.19
N TYR A 434 14.19 -1.06 19.05
CA TYR A 434 12.86 -0.63 19.48
C TYR A 434 12.66 0.86 19.17
N GLY A 435 11.59 1.23 18.49
CA GLY A 435 11.16 2.63 18.42
C GLY A 435 10.73 3.14 19.80
N ALA A 436 10.02 2.30 20.56
CA ALA A 436 9.79 2.49 21.99
C ALA A 436 9.70 1.15 22.74
N LEU A 437 10.23 1.09 23.95
CA LEU A 437 10.09 0.00 24.91
C LEU A 437 9.65 0.60 26.26
N ARG A 438 8.38 0.43 26.63
CA ARG A 438 7.75 1.12 27.78
C ARG A 438 7.84 2.66 27.66
N GLY A 439 7.62 3.17 26.45
CA GLY A 439 7.61 4.60 26.14
C GLY A 439 6.21 5.22 26.12
N ASN A 440 6.18 6.53 26.33
CA ASN A 440 5.09 7.45 26.00
C ASN A 440 5.63 8.39 24.92
N VAL A 441 5.14 8.25 23.69
CA VAL A 441 5.63 8.99 22.52
C VAL A 441 4.54 9.95 22.04
N GLY A 442 4.82 11.24 22.07
CA GLY A 442 3.85 12.30 21.74
C GLY A 442 3.66 12.55 20.24
N GLY A 443 4.60 12.11 19.40
CA GLY A 443 4.51 12.12 17.94
C GLY A 443 4.45 10.72 17.32
N ASN A 444 4.98 10.60 16.11
CA ASN A 444 5.12 9.35 15.37
C ASN A 444 6.40 8.59 15.79
N ILE A 445 6.44 7.29 15.49
CA ILE A 445 7.67 6.50 15.43
C ILE A 445 7.97 6.16 13.98
N THR A 446 9.22 6.38 13.54
CA THR A 446 9.76 5.90 12.27
C THR A 446 11.08 5.17 12.51
N ILE A 447 11.21 3.95 12.02
CA ILE A 447 12.47 3.19 11.97
C ILE A 447 12.80 2.95 10.50
N ASN A 448 13.99 3.33 10.05
CA ASN A 448 14.51 3.03 8.72
C ASN A 448 15.82 2.23 8.86
N ALA A 449 15.72 0.91 8.82
CA ALA A 449 16.88 0.03 8.91
C ALA A 449 17.33 -0.40 7.50
N HIS A 450 18.59 -0.11 7.16
CA HIS A 450 19.24 -0.43 5.91
C HIS A 450 20.45 -1.35 6.16
N GLY A 451 20.45 -2.57 5.62
CA GLY A 451 21.58 -3.50 5.65
C GLY A 451 22.07 -3.98 7.04
N SER A 452 21.45 -3.54 8.14
CA SER A 452 21.94 -3.79 9.50
C SER A 452 21.76 -5.25 9.96
N HIS A 453 22.64 -5.69 10.86
CA HIS A 453 22.67 -7.06 11.42
C HIS A 453 22.29 -7.04 12.91
N VAL A 454 21.02 -7.33 13.22
CA VAL A 454 20.40 -7.30 14.56
C VAL A 454 19.40 -8.45 14.74
N GLN A 455 18.98 -8.80 15.95
CA GLN A 455 18.09 -9.95 16.16
C GLN A 455 16.65 -9.70 15.73
N ASN A 456 16.01 -8.69 16.32
CA ASN A 456 14.60 -8.33 16.09
C ASN A 456 14.45 -6.80 15.94
N ILE A 457 13.38 -6.36 15.27
CA ILE A 457 12.99 -4.95 15.16
C ILE A 457 11.51 -4.80 15.54
N PHE A 458 11.24 -3.91 16.49
CA PHE A 458 9.91 -3.59 17.00
C PHE A 458 9.62 -2.09 16.88
N GLY A 459 8.52 -1.71 16.22
CA GLY A 459 8.08 -0.32 16.17
C GLY A 459 7.77 0.22 17.58
N ALA A 460 6.93 -0.48 18.33
CA ALA A 460 6.68 -0.19 19.75
C ALA A 460 6.36 -1.46 20.55
N SER A 461 6.96 -1.60 21.73
CA SER A 461 6.69 -2.65 22.72
C SER A 461 6.23 -2.02 24.04
N ASP A 462 5.12 -2.49 24.61
CA ASP A 462 4.61 -2.08 25.93
C ASP A 462 4.44 -0.54 26.11
N SER A 463 4.19 0.16 25.00
CA SER A 463 4.29 1.62 24.87
C SER A 463 2.98 2.27 24.40
N VAL A 464 2.86 3.59 24.56
CA VAL A 464 1.73 4.40 24.07
C VAL A 464 2.23 5.46 23.10
N VAL A 465 1.82 5.38 21.84
CA VAL A 465 2.23 6.28 20.74
C VAL A 465 1.04 7.14 20.29
N GLN A 466 1.19 8.46 20.32
CA GLN A 466 0.10 9.37 19.95
C GLN A 466 -0.02 9.58 18.43
N GLY A 467 1.02 9.27 17.66
CA GLY A 467 1.05 9.28 16.19
C GLY A 467 0.96 7.87 15.56
N SER A 468 1.51 7.75 14.35
CA SER A 468 1.68 6.48 13.61
C SER A 468 2.95 5.73 14.03
N VAL A 469 3.04 4.45 13.68
CA VAL A 469 4.26 3.63 13.82
C VAL A 469 4.66 3.07 12.46
N THR A 470 5.84 3.46 11.97
CA THR A 470 6.38 3.03 10.68
C THR A 470 7.71 2.31 10.88
N VAL A 471 7.83 1.12 10.32
CA VAL A 471 9.07 0.32 10.35
C VAL A 471 9.43 -0.08 8.93
N ASN A 472 10.49 0.50 8.39
CA ASN A 472 11.02 0.22 7.06
C ASN A 472 12.32 -0.58 7.18
N ALA A 473 12.33 -1.79 6.64
CA ALA A 473 13.49 -2.69 6.63
C ALA A 473 13.92 -2.95 5.18
N THR A 474 15.12 -2.48 4.82
CA THR A 474 15.73 -2.69 3.49
C THR A 474 17.02 -3.48 3.64
N ASP A 475 17.10 -4.65 3.01
CA ASP A 475 18.26 -5.56 2.97
C ASP A 475 18.90 -5.91 4.34
N VAL A 476 18.13 -5.79 5.43
CA VAL A 476 18.55 -6.18 6.79
C VAL A 476 18.67 -7.70 6.94
N GLU A 477 19.52 -8.14 7.88
CA GLU A 477 19.54 -9.52 8.36
C GLU A 477 19.01 -9.58 9.80
N LEU A 478 17.85 -10.23 10.01
CA LEU A 478 17.24 -10.43 11.33
C LEU A 478 17.41 -11.90 11.75
N LYS A 479 18.37 -12.18 12.65
CA LYS A 479 18.87 -13.54 12.94
C LYS A 479 19.37 -13.70 14.39
N ASN A 480 19.39 -14.94 14.87
CA ASN A 480 20.04 -15.37 16.11
C ASN A 480 20.58 -16.80 15.97
N SER A 481 21.06 -17.43 17.05
CA SER A 481 21.62 -18.80 17.01
C SER A 481 20.64 -19.91 16.60
N GLU A 482 19.33 -19.61 16.57
CA GLU A 482 18.26 -20.52 16.16
C GLU A 482 17.81 -20.26 14.70
N TYR A 483 18.59 -19.50 13.93
CA TYR A 483 18.35 -19.24 12.52
C TYR A 483 18.22 -20.53 11.67
N ASP A 484 17.17 -20.60 10.85
CA ASP A 484 16.71 -21.78 10.10
C ASP A 484 16.37 -23.02 10.98
N THR A 485 16.09 -22.87 12.29
CA THR A 485 15.55 -23.92 13.20
C THR A 485 14.03 -23.76 13.48
N GLU A 486 13.46 -24.58 14.38
CA GLU A 486 12.06 -24.42 14.84
C GLU A 486 11.87 -23.27 15.86
N TYR A 487 12.97 -22.69 16.36
CA TYR A 487 12.99 -21.57 17.31
C TYR A 487 13.49 -20.25 16.66
N ASP A 488 13.58 -20.22 15.34
CA ASP A 488 14.03 -19.07 14.56
C ASP A 488 13.14 -17.83 14.78
N GLU A 489 13.76 -16.73 15.19
CA GLU A 489 13.08 -15.44 15.42
C GLU A 489 13.14 -14.53 14.19
N GLY A 490 14.00 -13.51 14.19
CA GLY A 490 14.08 -12.53 13.10
C GLY A 490 12.80 -11.70 12.97
N TYR A 491 12.21 -11.30 14.08
CA TYR A 491 10.92 -10.61 14.14
C TYR A 491 11.00 -9.18 13.61
N LEU A 492 10.04 -8.81 12.77
CA LEU A 492 9.85 -7.45 12.27
C LEU A 492 8.40 -7.03 12.55
N PHE A 493 8.15 -6.45 13.72
CA PHE A 493 6.81 -6.16 14.22
C PHE A 493 6.54 -4.66 14.34
N GLY A 494 5.32 -4.23 14.00
CA GLY A 494 4.86 -2.85 14.25
C GLY A 494 4.57 -2.59 15.72
N LEU A 495 3.66 -3.36 16.31
CA LEU A 495 3.30 -3.34 17.75
C LEU A 495 3.51 -4.72 18.38
N TRP A 496 4.01 -4.74 19.63
CA TRP A 496 4.33 -5.96 20.39
C TRP A 496 3.95 -5.84 21.88
N GLU A 497 3.51 -6.94 22.49
CA GLU A 497 3.12 -7.05 23.91
C GLU A 497 4.04 -8.06 24.63
N ARG A 498 5.03 -7.57 25.39
CA ARG A 498 5.83 -8.43 26.29
C ARG A 498 5.13 -8.65 27.63
N GLY A 499 4.28 -7.70 28.04
CA GLY A 499 3.36 -7.82 29.18
C GLY A 499 2.34 -6.68 29.33
N ILE A 500 2.44 -5.62 28.50
CA ILE A 500 1.44 -4.57 28.37
C ILE A 500 1.19 -4.36 26.85
N PRO A 501 -0.07 -4.25 26.37
CA PRO A 501 -0.34 -3.99 24.96
C PRO A 501 0.28 -2.68 24.48
N ALA A 502 1.12 -2.73 23.44
CA ALA A 502 1.59 -1.53 22.75
C ALA A 502 0.45 -0.90 21.92
N THR A 503 0.32 0.43 21.96
CA THR A 503 -0.78 1.15 21.31
C THR A 503 -0.28 2.31 20.46
N ALA A 504 -0.97 2.56 19.35
CA ALA A 504 -0.77 3.72 18.47
C ALA A 504 -2.13 4.30 18.06
N ASN A 505 -2.25 5.63 17.98
CA ASN A 505 -3.47 6.27 17.47
C ASN A 505 -3.50 6.33 15.93
N GLY A 506 -2.33 6.45 15.30
CA GLY A 506 -2.15 6.45 13.85
C GLY A 506 -1.96 5.04 13.27
N PRO A 507 -1.93 4.91 11.93
CA PRO A 507 -1.70 3.62 11.27
C PRO A 507 -0.34 3.00 11.64
N VAL A 508 -0.30 1.67 11.58
CA VAL A 508 0.92 0.87 11.74
C VAL A 508 1.35 0.38 10.37
N THR A 509 2.56 0.71 9.94
CA THR A 509 3.10 0.33 8.63
C THR A 509 4.41 -0.43 8.79
N VAL A 510 4.50 -1.63 8.24
CA VAL A 510 5.71 -2.46 8.25
C VAL A 510 6.12 -2.78 6.82
N THR A 511 7.29 -2.34 6.39
CA THR A 511 7.80 -2.49 5.03
C THR A 511 9.03 -3.39 5.01
N VAL A 512 9.05 -4.38 4.11
CA VAL A 512 10.20 -5.23 3.80
C VAL A 512 10.61 -5.01 2.34
N ASN A 513 11.87 -4.69 2.12
CA ASN A 513 12.50 -4.60 0.81
C ASN A 513 13.78 -5.42 0.79
N GLY A 514 13.75 -6.62 0.19
CA GLY A 514 14.89 -7.54 0.25
C GLY A 514 15.23 -8.04 1.67
N GLY A 515 16.49 -8.42 1.90
CA GLY A 515 16.96 -8.91 3.20
C GLY A 515 16.49 -10.32 3.60
N ASP A 516 16.72 -10.66 4.87
CA ASP A 516 16.48 -12.00 5.45
C ASP A 516 15.82 -11.87 6.83
N VAL A 517 14.49 -12.10 6.86
CA VAL A 517 13.61 -11.85 8.01
C VAL A 517 12.74 -13.06 8.34
N GLY A 518 12.37 -13.25 9.59
CA GLY A 518 11.57 -14.39 10.02
C GLY A 518 10.07 -14.16 9.86
N LEU A 519 9.46 -13.56 10.89
CA LEU A 519 8.03 -13.25 10.94
C LEU A 519 7.79 -11.74 10.85
N VAL A 520 7.02 -11.33 9.85
CA VAL A 520 6.59 -9.93 9.66
C VAL A 520 5.17 -9.77 10.23
N MET A 521 4.96 -8.76 11.09
CA MET A 521 3.66 -8.58 11.77
C MET A 521 3.29 -7.12 11.97
N ALA A 522 2.04 -6.73 11.70
CA ALA A 522 1.59 -5.39 12.06
C ALA A 522 1.35 -5.29 13.58
N THR A 523 0.66 -6.27 14.17
CA THR A 523 0.53 -6.40 15.63
C THR A 523 0.27 -7.84 16.06
N ASP A 524 0.75 -8.18 17.25
CA ASP A 524 0.42 -9.39 18.02
C ASP A 524 -0.89 -9.30 18.80
N GLN A 525 -1.58 -8.17 18.77
CA GLN A 525 -2.91 -8.03 19.32
C GLN A 525 -3.98 -8.52 18.33
N THR A 526 -5.23 -8.53 18.75
CA THR A 526 -6.37 -8.93 17.91
C THR A 526 -6.91 -7.81 17.01
N THR A 527 -6.46 -6.58 17.23
CA THR A 527 -6.87 -5.37 16.51
C THR A 527 -5.68 -4.47 16.24
N VAL A 528 -5.67 -3.78 15.09
CA VAL A 528 -4.63 -2.81 14.69
C VAL A 528 -5.32 -1.48 14.34
N PRO A 529 -4.64 -0.32 14.42
CA PRO A 529 -5.23 0.96 13.98
C PRO A 529 -5.67 0.96 12.51
N ALA A 530 -6.71 1.76 12.20
CA ALA A 530 -7.25 1.83 10.84
C ALA A 530 -6.21 2.37 9.84
N GLY A 531 -6.22 1.83 8.62
CA GLY A 531 -5.25 2.21 7.56
C GLY A 531 -3.86 1.57 7.69
N SER A 532 -3.67 0.66 8.65
CA SER A 532 -2.41 -0.09 8.81
C SER A 532 -2.10 -1.00 7.61
N SER A 533 -0.82 -1.24 7.34
CA SER A 533 -0.35 -2.02 6.19
C SER A 533 0.90 -2.84 6.47
N ILE A 534 1.10 -3.91 5.69
CA ILE A 534 2.38 -4.59 5.55
C ILE A 534 2.74 -4.59 4.07
N ASN A 535 3.91 -4.05 3.74
CA ASN A 535 4.38 -3.86 2.37
C ASN A 535 5.60 -4.74 2.12
N VAL A 536 5.64 -5.46 1.00
CA VAL A 536 6.72 -6.40 0.66
C VAL A 536 7.16 -6.19 -0.78
N THR A 537 8.46 -5.97 -0.96
CA THR A 537 9.10 -5.52 -2.20
C THR A 537 10.45 -6.22 -2.41
N GLY A 538 10.93 -6.28 -3.66
CA GLY A 538 12.24 -6.84 -3.96
C GLY A 538 12.29 -8.37 -3.83
N LYS A 539 13.34 -8.90 -3.20
CA LYS A 539 13.58 -10.36 -3.09
C LYS A 539 13.88 -10.84 -1.65
N PRO A 540 12.99 -10.61 -0.68
CA PRO A 540 13.23 -10.98 0.71
C PRO A 540 13.19 -12.50 0.91
N LYS A 541 14.07 -13.03 1.76
CA LYS A 541 13.88 -14.34 2.40
C LYS A 541 12.97 -14.14 3.61
N ILE A 542 11.70 -14.56 3.51
CA ILE A 542 10.75 -14.53 4.63
C ILE A 542 10.63 -15.95 5.19
N ARG A 543 11.26 -16.21 6.35
CA ARG A 543 11.46 -17.58 6.89
C ARG A 543 10.22 -18.16 7.57
N THR A 544 9.37 -17.32 8.17
CA THR A 544 8.21 -17.75 8.97
C THR A 544 6.88 -17.30 8.37
N GLY A 545 6.80 -16.10 7.79
CA GLY A 545 5.61 -15.61 7.05
C GLY A 545 5.17 -14.21 7.44
N ILE A 546 3.92 -13.87 7.09
CA ILE A 546 3.33 -12.53 7.30
C ILE A 546 1.96 -12.66 7.99
N ARG A 547 1.75 -11.88 9.06
CA ARG A 547 0.51 -11.86 9.84
C ARG A 547 0.03 -10.42 10.06
N GLY A 548 -1.25 -10.15 9.81
CA GLY A 548 -1.84 -8.86 10.15
C GLY A 548 -2.08 -8.70 11.66
N THR A 549 -2.85 -9.61 12.24
CA THR A 549 -3.19 -9.67 13.67
C THR A 549 -3.13 -11.10 14.22
N GLN A 550 -3.13 -11.26 15.56
CA GLN A 550 -3.29 -12.58 16.23
C GLN A 550 -4.75 -13.02 16.37
N ALA A 551 -5.71 -12.32 15.75
CA ALA A 551 -7.12 -12.69 15.80
C ALA A 551 -7.41 -14.07 15.19
N SER A 552 -8.41 -14.77 15.74
CA SER A 552 -8.82 -16.11 15.33
C SER A 552 -9.80 -16.15 14.15
N SER A 553 -10.37 -15.00 13.76
CA SER A 553 -11.30 -14.82 12.64
C SER A 553 -10.86 -13.67 11.74
N TYR A 554 -11.36 -13.60 10.51
CA TYR A 554 -11.13 -12.48 9.59
C TYR A 554 -11.82 -11.17 10.05
N SER A 555 -11.39 -10.04 9.50
CA SER A 555 -12.04 -8.72 9.64
C SER A 555 -11.70 -7.83 8.44
N THR A 556 -12.55 -6.85 8.13
CA THR A 556 -12.25 -5.76 7.18
C THR A 556 -11.35 -4.67 7.77
N GLU A 557 -11.26 -4.59 9.10
CA GLU A 557 -10.46 -3.59 9.83
C GLU A 557 -9.01 -4.04 10.09
N PHE A 558 -8.61 -5.17 9.50
CA PHE A 558 -7.25 -5.70 9.53
C PHE A 558 -6.32 -4.94 8.57
N PRO A 559 -4.99 -5.08 8.70
CA PRO A 559 -4.08 -4.38 7.80
C PRO A 559 -4.16 -4.94 6.39
N VAL A 560 -3.81 -4.12 5.41
CA VAL A 560 -3.65 -4.55 4.01
C VAL A 560 -2.25 -5.12 3.81
N ALA A 561 -2.13 -6.26 3.13
CA ALA A 561 -0.85 -6.79 2.68
C ALA A 561 -0.63 -6.41 1.20
N ASN A 562 0.37 -5.57 0.92
CA ASN A 562 0.77 -5.17 -0.42
C ASN A 562 2.07 -5.89 -0.80
N VAL A 563 2.02 -6.82 -1.75
CA VAL A 563 3.19 -7.52 -2.27
C VAL A 563 3.39 -7.08 -3.72
N GLN A 564 4.36 -6.18 -3.92
CA GLN A 564 4.48 -5.35 -5.11
C GLN A 564 5.93 -5.35 -5.62
N ALA A 565 6.14 -5.43 -6.94
CA ALA A 565 7.45 -5.57 -7.57
C ALA A 565 8.35 -6.63 -6.87
N CYS A 566 7.78 -7.78 -6.51
CA CYS A 566 8.36 -8.72 -5.56
C CYS A 566 8.50 -10.14 -6.14
N GLU A 567 9.61 -10.81 -5.85
CA GLU A 567 9.86 -12.22 -6.19
C GLU A 567 10.30 -12.97 -4.92
N THR A 568 9.39 -13.74 -4.31
CA THR A 568 9.63 -14.38 -2.99
C THR A 568 8.74 -15.60 -2.74
N VAL A 569 9.09 -16.38 -1.71
CA VAL A 569 8.28 -17.46 -1.13
C VAL A 569 7.90 -17.07 0.30
N ILE A 570 6.60 -17.10 0.60
CA ILE A 570 6.03 -16.68 1.88
C ILE A 570 5.35 -17.89 2.55
N PRO A 571 5.82 -18.40 3.70
CA PRO A 571 5.25 -19.61 4.30
C PRO A 571 3.78 -19.49 4.73
N PHE A 572 3.33 -18.29 5.13
CA PHE A 572 1.90 -17.97 5.20
C PHE A 572 1.62 -16.48 5.02
N VAL A 573 0.41 -16.15 4.54
CA VAL A 573 -0.19 -14.81 4.63
C VAL A 573 -1.56 -14.94 5.30
N LYS A 574 -1.76 -14.33 6.47
CA LYS A 574 -3.00 -14.48 7.24
C LYS A 574 -3.41 -13.26 8.07
N GLY A 575 -4.72 -13.11 8.28
CA GLY A 575 -5.28 -12.03 9.09
C GLY A 575 -5.21 -10.66 8.43
N MET A 576 -5.36 -10.60 7.10
CA MET A 576 -5.37 -9.34 6.32
C MET A 576 -6.80 -8.94 5.96
N SER A 577 -7.07 -7.63 5.84
CA SER A 577 -8.32 -7.15 5.25
C SER A 577 -8.35 -7.37 3.73
N GLN A 578 -7.18 -7.25 3.11
CA GLN A 578 -6.97 -7.41 1.68
C GLN A 578 -5.52 -7.89 1.45
N VAL A 579 -5.33 -8.83 0.51
CA VAL A 579 -4.01 -9.21 -0.01
C VAL A 579 -3.92 -8.74 -1.46
N ASN A 580 -2.95 -7.89 -1.77
CA ASN A 580 -2.68 -7.37 -3.11
C ASN A 580 -1.36 -7.96 -3.62
N ILE A 581 -1.40 -8.58 -4.81
CA ILE A 581 -0.22 -9.03 -5.56
C ILE A 581 -0.16 -8.19 -6.85
N THR A 582 0.76 -7.22 -6.88
CA THR A 582 0.78 -6.11 -7.87
C THR A 582 2.15 -5.90 -8.52
N ASP A 583 2.23 -4.99 -9.50
CA ASP A 583 3.48 -4.51 -10.11
C ASP A 583 4.38 -5.63 -10.69
N ASN A 584 3.76 -6.60 -11.37
CA ASN A 584 4.43 -7.77 -11.99
C ASN A 584 5.12 -8.70 -10.98
N SER A 585 4.62 -8.78 -9.75
CA SER A 585 5.18 -9.68 -8.72
C SER A 585 5.01 -11.15 -9.08
N ASN A 586 5.94 -12.00 -8.65
CA ASN A 586 5.93 -13.45 -8.80
C ASN A 586 6.10 -14.11 -7.42
N VAL A 587 4.97 -14.44 -6.79
CA VAL A 587 4.91 -14.76 -5.35
C VAL A 587 4.36 -16.16 -5.14
N LYS A 588 5.06 -16.98 -4.36
CA LYS A 588 4.53 -18.25 -3.84
C LYS A 588 4.12 -18.08 -2.38
N VAL A 589 2.90 -18.49 -2.01
CA VAL A 589 2.42 -18.47 -0.62
C VAL A 589 1.96 -19.87 -0.20
N HIS A 590 2.67 -20.51 0.72
CA HIS A 590 2.39 -21.91 1.09
C HIS A 590 1.05 -22.09 1.82
N THR A 591 0.54 -21.09 2.55
CA THR A 591 -0.75 -21.15 3.25
C THR A 591 -1.42 -19.77 3.32
N MET A 592 -2.70 -19.68 2.96
CA MET A 592 -3.50 -18.44 3.07
C MET A 592 -4.82 -18.68 3.80
N THR A 593 -5.07 -17.93 4.87
CA THR A 593 -6.27 -18.11 5.72
C THR A 593 -6.63 -16.82 6.47
N ASN A 594 -7.88 -16.69 6.91
CA ASN A 594 -8.41 -15.52 7.62
C ASN A 594 -8.17 -14.16 6.91
N ASN A 595 -8.07 -14.17 5.58
CA ASN A 595 -7.95 -12.97 4.76
C ASN A 595 -9.32 -12.56 4.22
N ALA A 596 -9.69 -11.27 4.31
CA ALA A 596 -11.00 -10.78 3.90
C ALA A 596 -11.11 -10.39 2.41
N GLY A 597 -10.01 -10.39 1.66
CA GLY A 597 -10.02 -10.19 0.21
C GLY A 597 -8.70 -10.51 -0.47
N LEU A 598 -8.73 -10.67 -1.79
CA LEU A 598 -7.58 -10.99 -2.65
C LEU A 598 -7.66 -10.22 -3.98
N LEU A 599 -6.54 -9.61 -4.39
CA LEU A 599 -6.31 -9.04 -5.71
C LEU A 599 -5.01 -9.62 -6.27
N VAL A 600 -5.07 -10.16 -7.49
CA VAL A 600 -3.89 -10.44 -8.32
C VAL A 600 -3.99 -9.58 -9.56
N GLU A 601 -3.12 -8.58 -9.68
CA GLU A 601 -3.09 -7.63 -10.79
C GLU A 601 -2.58 -8.26 -12.08
N GLU A 602 -2.95 -7.66 -13.22
CA GLU A 602 -2.40 -8.03 -14.53
C GLU A 602 -0.86 -8.02 -14.52
N GLY A 603 -0.24 -8.95 -15.23
CA GLY A 603 1.22 -9.18 -15.20
C GLY A 603 1.75 -9.87 -13.94
N SER A 604 0.99 -9.92 -12.85
CA SER A 604 1.42 -10.53 -11.58
C SER A 604 0.97 -11.99 -11.45
N THR A 605 1.73 -12.79 -10.69
CA THR A 605 1.51 -14.22 -10.45
C THR A 605 1.52 -14.54 -8.95
N LEU A 606 0.50 -15.29 -8.52
CA LEU A 606 0.37 -15.90 -7.20
C LEU A 606 0.31 -17.43 -7.34
N THR A 607 1.19 -18.16 -6.65
CA THR A 607 1.12 -19.62 -6.53
C THR A 607 0.82 -20.03 -5.08
N THR A 608 -0.12 -20.95 -4.85
CA THR A 608 -0.47 -21.44 -3.50
C THR A 608 -0.54 -22.96 -3.45
N ASP A 609 0.27 -23.64 -2.61
CA ASP A 609 0.63 -25.05 -2.88
C ASP A 609 0.70 -26.06 -1.71
N GLN A 610 0.67 -25.67 -0.42
CA GLN A 610 0.75 -26.67 0.68
C GLN A 610 -0.58 -26.95 1.41
N LYS A 611 -1.58 -26.05 1.33
CA LYS A 611 -2.85 -26.15 2.06
C LYS A 611 -4.01 -25.49 1.31
N GLN A 612 -5.22 -25.77 1.78
CA GLN A 612 -6.45 -25.04 1.42
C GLN A 612 -6.27 -23.52 1.54
N VAL A 613 -6.85 -22.76 0.60
CA VAL A 613 -6.88 -21.29 0.62
C VAL A 613 -8.28 -20.79 0.96
N TRP A 614 -8.38 -19.98 2.02
CA TRP A 614 -9.66 -19.44 2.53
C TRP A 614 -9.69 -17.91 2.45
N ILE A 615 -10.49 -17.37 1.53
CA ILE A 615 -10.76 -15.92 1.37
C ILE A 615 -12.22 -15.63 1.79
N TRP A 616 -12.39 -14.72 2.75
CA TRP A 616 -13.69 -14.49 3.40
C TRP A 616 -14.55 -13.39 2.78
N GLY A 617 -14.00 -12.63 1.85
CA GLY A 617 -14.71 -11.66 1.02
C GLY A 617 -14.32 -11.79 -0.44
N ASN A 618 -14.10 -10.68 -1.13
CA ASN A 618 -14.03 -10.66 -2.59
C ASN A 618 -12.65 -11.02 -3.13
N THR A 619 -12.63 -11.69 -4.28
CA THR A 619 -11.41 -12.07 -5.02
C THR A 619 -11.47 -11.50 -6.44
N VAL A 620 -10.40 -10.83 -6.87
CA VAL A 620 -10.21 -10.32 -8.23
C VAL A 620 -8.90 -10.87 -8.80
N VAL A 621 -8.96 -11.52 -9.96
CA VAL A 621 -7.80 -12.09 -10.66
C VAL A 621 -7.74 -11.50 -12.06
N ASN A 622 -6.81 -10.57 -12.27
CA ASN A 622 -6.48 -9.97 -13.58
C ASN A 622 -5.13 -10.50 -14.12
N GLY A 623 -4.24 -10.95 -13.22
CA GLY A 623 -3.06 -11.76 -13.56
C GLY A 623 -3.31 -13.25 -13.39
N THR A 624 -2.33 -13.98 -12.86
CA THR A 624 -2.42 -15.45 -12.67
C THR A 624 -2.48 -15.84 -11.20
N TRP A 625 -3.50 -16.58 -10.78
CA TRP A 625 -3.51 -17.34 -9.53
C TRP A 625 -3.55 -18.83 -9.83
N GLU A 626 -2.47 -19.55 -9.50
CA GLU A 626 -2.41 -21.02 -9.58
C GLU A 626 -2.36 -21.66 -8.19
N GLN A 627 -3.32 -22.53 -7.91
CA GLN A 627 -3.42 -23.31 -6.69
C GLN A 627 -3.06 -24.77 -7.00
N LEU A 628 -2.09 -25.34 -6.26
CA LEU A 628 -1.54 -26.68 -6.48
C LEU A 628 -1.93 -27.72 -5.41
N HIS A 629 -2.55 -27.32 -4.30
CA HIS A 629 -2.93 -28.23 -3.20
C HIS A 629 -4.27 -28.92 -3.50
N SER A 630 -4.28 -30.25 -3.53
CA SER A 630 -5.45 -31.04 -3.91
C SER A 630 -5.66 -32.21 -2.95
N GLN A 631 -6.91 -32.43 -2.50
CA GLN A 631 -7.26 -33.54 -1.59
C GLN A 631 -8.62 -34.17 -1.91
N THR A 632 -8.89 -35.33 -1.31
CA THR A 632 -10.13 -36.11 -1.50
C THR A 632 -11.18 -35.94 -0.41
N ASP A 633 -10.79 -35.42 0.75
CA ASP A 633 -11.54 -35.60 2.01
C ASP A 633 -12.42 -34.38 2.36
N ASP A 634 -12.20 -33.24 1.70
CA ASP A 634 -12.88 -31.96 1.98
C ASP A 634 -13.00 -31.12 0.69
N TYR A 635 -14.12 -30.41 0.52
CA TYR A 635 -14.53 -29.74 -0.74
C TYR A 635 -14.00 -28.30 -0.89
N ASN A 636 -12.91 -27.96 -0.20
CA ASN A 636 -12.52 -26.56 0.09
C ASN A 636 -11.03 -26.25 -0.16
N ASP A 637 -10.41 -26.83 -1.19
CA ASP A 637 -9.00 -26.51 -1.53
C ASP A 637 -8.81 -25.04 -1.98
N ILE A 638 -9.82 -24.48 -2.65
CA ILE A 638 -10.13 -23.05 -2.63
C ILE A 638 -11.52 -22.85 -2.02
N PHE A 639 -11.62 -21.96 -1.03
CA PHE A 639 -12.87 -21.38 -0.57
C PHE A 639 -12.85 -19.85 -0.73
N VAL A 640 -13.84 -19.31 -1.44
CA VAL A 640 -14.08 -17.85 -1.55
C VAL A 640 -15.52 -17.55 -1.12
N ASN A 641 -15.69 -16.77 -0.06
CA ASN A 641 -17.00 -16.45 0.48
C ASN A 641 -17.68 -15.24 -0.19
N GLY A 642 -16.91 -14.26 -0.68
CA GLY A 642 -17.41 -13.13 -1.46
C GLY A 642 -17.47 -13.42 -2.96
N THR A 643 -17.56 -12.37 -3.78
CA THR A 643 -17.60 -12.49 -5.24
C THR A 643 -16.23 -12.89 -5.80
N THR A 644 -16.22 -13.71 -6.85
CA THR A 644 -15.00 -14.04 -7.61
C THR A 644 -15.07 -13.42 -9.00
N GLN A 645 -14.12 -12.55 -9.35
CA GLN A 645 -14.02 -11.92 -10.66
C GLN A 645 -12.71 -12.30 -11.34
N ILE A 646 -12.80 -12.84 -12.56
CA ILE A 646 -11.66 -13.08 -13.45
C ILE A 646 -11.73 -12.06 -14.59
N GLY A 647 -10.71 -11.19 -14.67
CA GLY A 647 -10.54 -10.21 -15.75
C GLY A 647 -10.24 -10.87 -17.10
N SER A 648 -10.27 -10.11 -18.20
CA SER A 648 -10.08 -10.68 -19.55
C SER A 648 -8.73 -11.37 -19.77
N ASN A 649 -7.71 -10.89 -19.07
CA ASN A 649 -6.35 -11.44 -19.13
C ASN A 649 -6.05 -12.31 -17.89
N GLY A 650 -7.05 -12.45 -17.01
CA GLY A 650 -6.97 -13.17 -15.74
C GLY A 650 -7.03 -14.68 -15.92
N HIS A 651 -6.24 -15.38 -15.12
CA HIS A 651 -6.12 -16.83 -15.11
C HIS A 651 -6.27 -17.34 -13.67
N LEU A 652 -7.34 -18.06 -13.38
CA LEU A 652 -7.48 -18.85 -12.14
C LEU A 652 -7.29 -20.32 -12.49
N ILE A 653 -6.27 -20.95 -11.91
CA ILE A 653 -6.01 -22.38 -12.04
C ILE A 653 -6.15 -23.01 -10.66
N ASN A 654 -7.02 -24.00 -10.52
CA ASN A 654 -7.16 -24.78 -9.30
C ASN A 654 -6.96 -26.27 -9.60
N HIS A 655 -5.90 -26.86 -9.04
CA HIS A 655 -5.62 -28.29 -9.12
C HIS A 655 -6.43 -29.10 -8.09
N GLY A 656 -6.99 -28.43 -7.07
CA GLY A 656 -7.88 -29.00 -6.05
C GLY A 656 -9.38 -28.75 -6.29
N THR A 657 -10.17 -29.05 -5.27
CA THR A 657 -11.60 -28.73 -5.20
C THR A 657 -11.86 -27.22 -5.08
N SER A 658 -13.00 -26.73 -5.60
CA SER A 658 -13.35 -25.31 -5.53
C SER A 658 -14.71 -25.10 -4.86
N ASN A 659 -14.82 -24.12 -3.97
CA ASN A 659 -16.08 -23.69 -3.36
C ASN A 659 -16.19 -22.14 -3.38
N LEU A 660 -16.95 -21.62 -4.34
CA LEU A 660 -17.13 -20.18 -4.59
C LEU A 660 -18.56 -19.80 -4.19
N SER A 661 -18.70 -19.12 -3.04
CA SER A 661 -19.99 -18.85 -2.38
C SER A 661 -20.73 -17.63 -2.94
N GLY A 662 -19.99 -16.58 -3.34
CA GLY A 662 -20.54 -15.39 -3.98
C GLY A 662 -20.69 -15.53 -5.49
N ALA A 663 -21.22 -14.48 -6.13
CA ALA A 663 -21.37 -14.44 -7.58
C ALA A 663 -20.00 -14.53 -8.30
N VAL A 664 -20.00 -15.25 -9.43
CA VAL A 664 -18.79 -15.49 -10.24
C VAL A 664 -18.93 -14.74 -11.57
N THR A 665 -17.92 -13.94 -11.89
CA THR A 665 -17.79 -13.26 -13.19
C THR A 665 -16.53 -13.76 -13.87
N ASN A 666 -16.65 -14.52 -14.96
CA ASN A 666 -15.51 -15.00 -15.74
C ASN A 666 -15.45 -14.34 -17.11
N ASN A 667 -14.44 -13.50 -17.34
CA ASN A 667 -14.13 -12.99 -18.68
C ASN A 667 -12.74 -13.43 -19.18
N GLY A 668 -11.99 -14.18 -18.37
CA GLY A 668 -10.67 -14.76 -18.70
C GLY A 668 -10.72 -16.28 -18.62
N VAL A 669 -9.68 -16.91 -18.09
CA VAL A 669 -9.56 -18.38 -17.99
C VAL A 669 -9.77 -18.86 -16.56
N MET A 670 -10.68 -19.84 -16.37
CA MET A 670 -10.74 -20.65 -15.16
C MET A 670 -10.43 -22.12 -15.50
N ALA A 671 -9.28 -22.62 -15.08
CA ALA A 671 -8.94 -24.04 -15.12
C ALA A 671 -9.32 -24.69 -13.78
N LEU A 672 -10.22 -25.67 -13.81
CA LEU A 672 -10.82 -26.29 -12.64
C LEU A 672 -10.62 -27.80 -12.74
N MET A 673 -9.52 -28.30 -12.17
CA MET A 673 -9.07 -29.69 -12.33
C MET A 673 -9.64 -30.62 -11.26
N GLY A 674 -10.00 -30.09 -10.09
CA GLY A 674 -10.91 -30.75 -9.15
C GLY A 674 -12.34 -30.23 -9.27
N SER A 675 -13.30 -30.94 -8.66
CA SER A 675 -14.72 -30.58 -8.73
C SER A 675 -14.98 -29.18 -8.16
N ALA A 676 -15.73 -28.37 -8.91
CA ALA A 676 -16.00 -26.97 -8.59
C ALA A 676 -17.48 -26.70 -8.27
N TYR A 677 -17.71 -26.10 -7.11
CA TYR A 677 -19.01 -25.78 -6.56
C TYR A 677 -19.20 -24.26 -6.49
N LEU A 678 -20.03 -23.72 -7.38
CA LEU A 678 -20.33 -22.30 -7.51
C LEU A 678 -21.72 -22.05 -6.95
N GLN A 679 -21.84 -21.46 -5.76
CA GLN A 679 -23.10 -21.43 -5.00
C GLN A 679 -24.10 -20.35 -5.44
N ASN A 680 -23.70 -19.50 -6.39
CA ASN A 680 -24.39 -18.27 -6.75
C ASN A 680 -24.45 -18.09 -8.27
N ASP A 681 -24.93 -16.93 -8.73
CA ASP A 681 -25.04 -16.63 -10.16
C ASP A 681 -23.66 -16.60 -10.84
N TYR A 682 -23.61 -17.12 -12.07
CA TYR A 682 -22.43 -17.17 -12.93
C TYR A 682 -22.65 -16.30 -14.17
N THR A 683 -21.68 -15.45 -14.48
CA THR A 683 -21.77 -14.51 -15.61
C THR A 683 -20.47 -14.51 -16.40
N ALA A 684 -20.58 -14.48 -17.73
CA ALA A 684 -19.42 -14.43 -18.62
C ALA A 684 -19.75 -13.70 -19.92
N THR A 685 -18.86 -12.83 -20.39
CA THR A 685 -19.03 -12.17 -21.71
C THR A 685 -18.36 -12.99 -22.81
N ASN A 686 -17.15 -13.47 -22.54
CA ASN A 686 -16.34 -14.34 -23.41
C ASN A 686 -15.41 -15.23 -22.55
N GLY A 687 -15.89 -15.76 -21.41
CA GLY A 687 -15.05 -16.51 -20.48
C GLY A 687 -14.63 -17.88 -21.03
N GLU A 688 -13.47 -18.38 -20.60
CA GLU A 688 -13.01 -19.76 -20.83
C GLU A 688 -13.10 -20.57 -19.53
N LEU A 689 -13.71 -21.76 -19.60
CA LEU A 689 -13.56 -22.82 -18.60
C LEU A 689 -12.66 -23.93 -19.18
N ARG A 690 -11.66 -24.38 -18.44
CA ARG A 690 -10.87 -25.57 -18.75
C ARG A 690 -11.14 -26.68 -17.73
N LEU A 691 -11.64 -27.82 -18.21
CA LEU A 691 -12.10 -28.94 -17.39
C LEU A 691 -11.39 -30.25 -17.78
N PRO A 692 -10.99 -31.11 -16.84
CA PRO A 692 -10.26 -32.33 -17.14
C PRO A 692 -11.16 -33.35 -17.87
N THR A 693 -10.64 -34.04 -18.90
CA THR A 693 -11.41 -35.10 -19.59
C THR A 693 -11.82 -36.20 -18.62
N ILE A 694 -13.10 -36.58 -18.63
CA ILE A 694 -13.68 -37.57 -17.70
C ILE A 694 -13.05 -38.96 -17.90
N ALA A 695 -12.73 -39.62 -16.78
CA ALA A 695 -12.20 -40.99 -16.79
C ALA A 695 -13.33 -42.02 -17.07
N PRO A 696 -13.07 -43.13 -17.78
CA PRO A 696 -14.09 -44.14 -18.06
C PRO A 696 -14.76 -44.69 -16.79
N GLY A 697 -16.08 -44.50 -16.68
CA GLY A 697 -16.88 -44.89 -15.51
C GLY A 697 -16.97 -43.83 -14.39
N ALA A 698 -16.33 -42.66 -14.55
CA ALA A 698 -16.42 -41.52 -13.63
C ALA A 698 -17.40 -40.43 -14.09
N ASN A 699 -18.18 -40.68 -15.16
CA ASN A 699 -19.21 -39.74 -15.64
C ASN A 699 -20.26 -39.49 -14.55
N TYR A 700 -20.92 -38.34 -14.60
CA TYR A 700 -21.82 -37.89 -13.51
C TYR A 700 -22.95 -38.88 -13.16
N ASP A 701 -23.37 -39.73 -14.10
CA ASP A 701 -24.35 -40.81 -13.87
C ASP A 701 -23.93 -41.80 -12.75
N THR A 702 -22.62 -41.89 -12.45
CA THR A 702 -22.03 -42.70 -11.37
C THR A 702 -20.89 -42.02 -10.61
N GLY A 703 -20.66 -40.72 -10.84
CA GLY A 703 -19.49 -39.97 -10.37
C GLY A 703 -19.83 -38.53 -9.97
N THR A 704 -18.84 -37.64 -9.97
CA THR A 704 -19.02 -36.23 -9.58
C THR A 704 -18.97 -35.33 -10.81
N ILE A 705 -19.93 -34.40 -10.93
CA ILE A 705 -19.93 -33.40 -12.01
C ILE A 705 -18.70 -32.46 -11.86
N PRO A 706 -17.94 -32.18 -12.94
CA PRO A 706 -16.80 -31.26 -12.87
C PRO A 706 -17.16 -29.86 -12.36
N VAL A 707 -18.29 -29.30 -12.78
CA VAL A 707 -18.80 -28.01 -12.27
C VAL A 707 -20.28 -28.10 -11.90
N GLN A 708 -20.66 -27.63 -10.71
CA GLN A 708 -22.06 -27.38 -10.34
C GLN A 708 -22.28 -25.91 -9.96
N ILE A 709 -23.20 -25.26 -10.65
CA ILE A 709 -23.60 -23.86 -10.46
C ILE A 709 -25.02 -23.83 -9.85
N LYS A 710 -25.14 -23.34 -8.61
CA LYS A 710 -26.42 -23.22 -7.88
C LYS A 710 -27.20 -21.95 -8.17
N GLY A 711 -26.58 -20.91 -8.73
CA GLY A 711 -27.29 -19.77 -9.30
C GLY A 711 -27.57 -19.93 -10.80
N LEU A 712 -28.07 -18.86 -11.40
CA LEU A 712 -28.33 -18.76 -12.83
C LEU A 712 -27.02 -18.49 -13.59
N SER A 713 -26.80 -19.18 -14.70
CA SER A 713 -25.72 -18.85 -15.63
C SER A 713 -26.21 -17.91 -16.73
N THR A 714 -25.44 -16.90 -17.10
CA THR A 714 -25.81 -15.94 -18.16
C THR A 714 -24.61 -15.47 -18.99
N GLY A 715 -24.89 -15.04 -20.22
CA GLY A 715 -23.87 -14.65 -21.19
C GLY A 715 -23.33 -15.85 -21.95
N THR A 716 -22.02 -15.89 -22.22
CA THR A 716 -21.39 -16.94 -23.04
C THR A 716 -20.01 -17.33 -22.51
N THR A 717 -19.80 -18.64 -22.38
CA THR A 717 -18.56 -19.28 -21.96
C THR A 717 -18.13 -20.34 -22.96
N THR A 718 -16.86 -20.29 -23.36
CA THR A 718 -16.18 -21.38 -24.06
C THR A 718 -15.73 -22.42 -23.03
N VAL A 719 -16.08 -23.67 -23.23
CA VAL A 719 -15.69 -24.80 -22.38
C VAL A 719 -14.74 -25.68 -23.16
N ASN A 720 -13.49 -25.72 -22.73
CA ASN A 720 -12.43 -26.56 -23.27
C ASN A 720 -12.16 -27.73 -22.33
N THR A 721 -12.05 -28.94 -22.87
CA THR A 721 -11.59 -30.10 -22.11
C THR A 721 -10.09 -30.31 -22.30
N VAL A 722 -9.40 -30.69 -21.22
CA VAL A 722 -7.93 -30.71 -21.11
C VAL A 722 -7.43 -32.02 -20.52
N ASP A 723 -6.13 -32.30 -20.63
CA ASP A 723 -5.53 -33.46 -19.97
C ASP A 723 -5.64 -33.31 -18.44
N PRO A 724 -6.14 -34.33 -17.70
CA PRO A 724 -6.21 -34.26 -16.24
C PRO A 724 -4.86 -34.02 -15.54
N ALA A 725 -3.73 -34.21 -16.21
CA ALA A 725 -2.39 -33.90 -15.69
C ALA A 725 -1.79 -32.57 -16.21
N ASP A 726 -2.43 -31.87 -17.16
CA ASP A 726 -1.98 -30.58 -17.68
C ASP A 726 -3.16 -29.75 -18.22
N TRP A 727 -3.44 -28.63 -17.53
CA TRP A 727 -4.52 -27.70 -17.85
C TRP A 727 -4.28 -26.88 -19.14
N ASN A 728 -3.09 -26.93 -19.75
CA ASN A 728 -2.82 -26.30 -21.05
C ASN A 728 -2.99 -27.24 -22.24
N THR A 729 -2.82 -28.56 -22.06
CA THR A 729 -3.00 -29.53 -23.14
C THR A 729 -4.49 -29.77 -23.40
N LEU A 730 -5.05 -29.08 -24.40
CA LEU A 730 -6.39 -29.37 -24.93
C LEU A 730 -6.49 -30.85 -25.34
N LYS A 731 -7.56 -31.50 -24.90
CA LYS A 731 -7.78 -32.94 -25.08
C LYS A 731 -9.25 -33.22 -25.29
N LYS A 732 -9.55 -33.97 -26.36
CA LYS A 732 -10.92 -34.33 -26.75
C LYS A 732 -11.70 -34.99 -25.60
N PRO A 733 -12.96 -34.60 -25.35
CA PRO A 733 -13.83 -35.35 -24.44
C PRO A 733 -14.28 -36.67 -25.08
N ALA A 734 -15.01 -37.50 -24.36
CA ALA A 734 -15.80 -38.59 -24.94
C ALA A 734 -17.25 -38.15 -25.22
N LEU A 735 -17.90 -38.86 -26.16
CA LEU A 735 -19.32 -38.68 -26.45
C LEU A 735 -20.16 -39.25 -25.30
N GLY A 736 -21.02 -38.44 -24.70
CA GLY A 736 -21.80 -38.77 -23.51
C GLY A 736 -21.26 -38.21 -22.18
N ASP A 737 -20.09 -37.57 -22.18
CA ASP A 737 -19.51 -36.95 -20.98
C ASP A 737 -20.35 -35.77 -20.47
N ASN A 738 -20.63 -35.71 -19.17
CA ASN A 738 -21.40 -34.67 -18.49
C ASN A 738 -20.45 -33.71 -17.74
N TYR A 739 -20.35 -32.43 -18.15
CA TYR A 739 -19.35 -31.50 -17.59
C TYR A 739 -19.88 -30.45 -16.61
N ILE A 740 -21.10 -29.95 -16.83
CA ILE A 740 -21.66 -28.82 -16.05
C ILE A 740 -23.10 -29.12 -15.63
N LEU A 741 -23.45 -28.84 -14.38
CA LEU A 741 -24.82 -28.57 -13.93
C LEU A 741 -24.99 -27.07 -13.68
N SER A 742 -26.12 -26.50 -14.10
CA SER A 742 -26.49 -25.12 -13.74
C SER A 742 -27.99 -25.02 -13.45
N LYS A 743 -28.36 -24.20 -12.46
CA LYS A 743 -29.74 -24.12 -11.97
C LYS A 743 -30.73 -23.71 -13.04
N LYS A 744 -31.80 -24.49 -13.16
CA LYS A 744 -32.90 -24.27 -14.09
C LYS A 744 -33.86 -23.21 -13.55
N ASN A 745 -34.30 -22.31 -14.44
CA ASN A 745 -35.38 -21.37 -14.19
C ASN A 745 -36.12 -21.07 -15.51
N THR A 746 -37.26 -21.73 -15.75
CA THR A 746 -37.90 -21.77 -17.08
C THR A 746 -36.91 -22.22 -18.15
N ASP A 747 -36.72 -21.47 -19.23
CA ASP A 747 -35.73 -21.75 -20.29
C ASP A 747 -34.32 -21.20 -19.98
N ALA A 748 -34.06 -20.69 -18.78
CA ALA A 748 -32.74 -20.24 -18.36
C ALA A 748 -31.98 -21.31 -17.52
N PRO A 749 -30.64 -21.37 -17.59
CA PRO A 749 -29.79 -20.72 -18.61
C PRO A 749 -30.06 -21.29 -20.02
N ALA A 750 -29.83 -20.47 -21.03
CA ALA A 750 -30.01 -20.84 -22.43
C ALA A 750 -28.98 -21.89 -22.90
N GLN A 751 -29.19 -22.48 -24.07
CA GLN A 751 -28.30 -23.54 -24.61
C GLN A 751 -26.90 -22.98 -24.91
N GLU A 752 -26.84 -21.77 -25.44
CA GLU A 752 -25.65 -21.05 -25.89
C GLU A 752 -24.77 -20.48 -24.77
N VAL A 753 -25.15 -20.65 -23.50
CA VAL A 753 -24.36 -20.16 -22.35
C VAL A 753 -23.04 -20.92 -22.18
N PHE A 754 -23.02 -22.22 -22.52
CA PHE A 754 -21.81 -23.05 -22.49
C PHE A 754 -21.59 -23.73 -23.84
N LEU A 755 -20.52 -23.34 -24.53
CA LEU A 755 -20.16 -23.79 -25.88
C LEU A 755 -18.88 -24.65 -25.83
N LEU A 756 -18.83 -25.76 -26.56
CA LEU A 756 -17.62 -26.59 -26.63
C LEU A 756 -16.55 -25.89 -27.48
N GLY A 757 -15.33 -25.73 -26.95
CA GLY A 757 -14.21 -25.06 -27.63
C GLY A 757 -13.26 -25.98 -28.39
N ASN A 758 -13.15 -27.26 -28.02
CA ASN A 758 -12.18 -28.20 -28.59
C ASN A 758 -12.37 -28.37 -30.12
N GLU A 759 -11.41 -27.88 -30.91
CA GLU A 759 -11.52 -27.88 -32.38
C GLU A 759 -11.71 -29.28 -32.97
N ASP A 760 -11.08 -30.30 -32.41
CA ASP A 760 -11.15 -31.68 -32.90
C ASP A 760 -12.48 -32.37 -32.56
N ALA A 761 -13.12 -31.97 -31.47
CA ALA A 761 -14.50 -32.31 -31.14
C ALA A 761 -15.49 -31.58 -32.07
N LEU A 762 -15.31 -30.27 -32.28
CA LEU A 762 -16.12 -29.47 -33.20
C LEU A 762 -16.02 -29.96 -34.66
N GLN A 763 -14.84 -30.38 -35.11
CA GLN A 763 -14.61 -31.05 -36.41
C GLN A 763 -15.34 -32.41 -36.50
N SER A 764 -15.56 -33.07 -35.37
CA SER A 764 -16.35 -34.31 -35.27
C SER A 764 -17.87 -34.05 -35.17
N GLY A 765 -18.29 -32.79 -35.25
CA GLY A 765 -19.69 -32.37 -35.06
C GLY A 765 -20.15 -32.44 -33.61
N TRP A 766 -19.25 -32.52 -32.63
CA TRP A 766 -19.62 -32.60 -31.21
C TRP A 766 -19.82 -31.22 -30.59
N PHE A 767 -20.74 -31.12 -29.64
CA PHE A 767 -21.06 -29.89 -28.91
C PHE A 767 -21.56 -30.21 -27.50
N LEU A 768 -21.60 -29.21 -26.60
CA LEU A 768 -22.25 -29.33 -25.31
C LEU A 768 -23.76 -29.09 -25.46
N LYS A 769 -24.56 -30.15 -25.34
CA LYS A 769 -26.02 -30.10 -25.40
C LYS A 769 -26.60 -29.88 -24.00
N ARG A 770 -27.52 -28.92 -23.88
CA ARG A 770 -28.35 -28.72 -22.69
C ARG A 770 -29.40 -29.83 -22.57
N MET A 771 -29.36 -30.57 -21.47
CA MET A 771 -30.23 -31.71 -21.17
C MET A 771 -30.83 -31.57 -19.76
N ALA A 772 -31.81 -32.41 -19.43
CA ALA A 772 -32.24 -32.59 -18.05
C ALA A 772 -31.12 -33.23 -17.21
N ASP A 773 -31.19 -33.06 -15.90
CA ASP A 773 -30.27 -33.66 -14.93
C ASP A 773 -30.29 -35.21 -15.00
N ALA A 774 -29.11 -35.84 -14.95
CA ALA A 774 -28.96 -37.29 -14.97
C ALA A 774 -29.44 -37.96 -13.67
N ASP A 775 -29.40 -37.26 -12.53
CA ASP A 775 -29.98 -37.70 -11.25
C ASP A 775 -31.54 -37.64 -11.27
N GLY A 776 -32.11 -37.10 -12.35
CA GLY A 776 -33.57 -37.02 -12.54
C GLY A 776 -34.24 -35.92 -11.70
N THR A 777 -33.47 -34.98 -11.14
CA THR A 777 -34.02 -33.75 -10.56
C THR A 777 -34.52 -32.81 -11.67
N ASP A 778 -35.45 -31.91 -11.34
CA ASP A 778 -35.86 -30.83 -12.27
C ASP A 778 -35.32 -29.46 -11.84
N ASP A 779 -34.34 -29.44 -10.92
CA ASP A 779 -33.74 -28.22 -10.37
C ASP A 779 -32.58 -27.68 -11.24
N TYR A 780 -32.01 -28.51 -12.13
CA TYR A 780 -30.84 -28.17 -12.94
C TYR A 780 -31.04 -28.56 -14.41
N TYR A 781 -30.35 -27.84 -15.28
CA TYR A 781 -29.96 -28.33 -16.59
C TYR A 781 -28.52 -28.87 -16.53
N MET A 782 -28.21 -29.81 -17.42
CA MET A 782 -26.90 -30.45 -17.56
C MET A 782 -26.32 -30.21 -18.95
N TRP A 783 -25.00 -30.04 -19.08
CA TRP A 783 -24.32 -29.97 -20.38
C TRP A 783 -23.55 -31.26 -20.63
N GLN A 784 -24.04 -32.04 -21.59
CA GLN A 784 -23.46 -33.30 -22.05
C GLN A 784 -22.81 -33.12 -23.43
N VAL A 785 -21.66 -33.76 -23.67
CA VAL A 785 -21.05 -33.83 -25.00
C VAL A 785 -21.89 -34.72 -25.90
N ALA A 786 -22.57 -34.13 -26.88
CA ALA A 786 -23.48 -34.79 -27.79
C ALA A 786 -23.04 -34.65 -29.26
N SER A 787 -23.52 -35.54 -30.12
CA SER A 787 -23.30 -35.48 -31.57
C SER A 787 -24.34 -34.60 -32.24
N GLY A 788 -23.88 -33.56 -32.93
CA GLY A 788 -24.72 -32.62 -33.65
C GLY A 788 -24.49 -32.63 -35.16
N ILE A 789 -25.40 -31.97 -35.86
CA ILE A 789 -25.17 -31.43 -37.20
C ILE A 789 -24.63 -30.01 -37.03
N ARG A 790 -23.53 -29.72 -37.73
CA ARG A 790 -22.83 -28.42 -37.71
C ARG A 790 -23.01 -27.71 -39.05
N MET A 791 -23.73 -26.60 -39.04
CA MET A 791 -23.83 -25.68 -40.17
C MET A 791 -22.77 -24.59 -40.06
N VAL A 792 -22.11 -24.27 -41.18
CA VAL A 792 -21.17 -23.14 -41.30
C VAL A 792 -21.65 -22.20 -42.39
N PHE A 793 -21.79 -20.93 -42.04
CA PHE A 793 -22.18 -19.84 -42.93
C PHE A 793 -20.92 -19.07 -43.36
N ASP A 794 -20.30 -19.50 -44.46
CA ASP A 794 -19.04 -18.96 -44.96
C ASP A 794 -19.26 -17.71 -45.83
N LYS A 795 -18.65 -16.59 -45.44
CA LYS A 795 -18.81 -15.29 -46.13
C LYS A 795 -18.32 -15.27 -47.58
N ASN A 796 -17.62 -16.30 -48.07
CA ASN A 796 -17.30 -16.53 -49.47
C ASN A 796 -16.67 -15.30 -50.18
N GLY A 797 -15.61 -14.78 -49.57
CA GLY A 797 -14.94 -13.55 -50.03
C GLY A 797 -15.67 -12.24 -49.73
N GLY A 798 -16.63 -12.24 -48.81
CA GLY A 798 -17.16 -11.04 -48.16
C GLY A 798 -16.17 -10.43 -47.17
N ASP A 799 -16.44 -9.18 -46.79
CA ASP A 799 -15.60 -8.39 -45.89
C ASP A 799 -15.90 -8.75 -44.42
N THR A 800 -17.18 -8.82 -44.04
CA THR A 800 -17.63 -9.22 -42.69
C THR A 800 -18.08 -10.67 -42.61
N GLU A 801 -17.91 -11.30 -41.45
CA GLU A 801 -18.54 -12.59 -41.13
C GLU A 801 -20.06 -12.44 -41.00
N ALA A 802 -20.79 -13.55 -41.17
CA ALA A 802 -22.18 -13.65 -40.72
C ALA A 802 -22.24 -13.90 -39.21
N SER A 803 -23.34 -13.53 -38.55
CA SER A 803 -23.54 -13.82 -37.12
C SER A 803 -24.89 -14.50 -36.85
N PRO A 804 -24.92 -15.67 -36.18
CA PRO A 804 -23.77 -16.53 -35.87
C PRO A 804 -23.21 -17.21 -37.13
N ARG A 805 -21.88 -17.25 -37.26
CA ARG A 805 -21.16 -17.92 -38.37
C ARG A 805 -21.32 -19.45 -38.37
N VAL A 806 -21.54 -20.04 -37.20
CA VAL A 806 -21.69 -21.48 -37.01
C VAL A 806 -22.95 -21.74 -36.19
N MET A 807 -23.76 -22.70 -36.61
CA MET A 807 -24.90 -23.19 -35.84
C MET A 807 -24.78 -24.70 -35.62
N LEU A 808 -25.32 -25.16 -34.50
CA LEU A 808 -25.28 -26.55 -34.06
C LEU A 808 -26.67 -26.98 -33.59
N GLN A 809 -27.09 -28.17 -34.00
CA GLN A 809 -28.29 -28.84 -33.49
C GLN A 809 -27.97 -30.33 -33.27
N GLU A 810 -28.72 -30.98 -32.38
CA GLU A 810 -28.59 -32.42 -32.14
C GLU A 810 -28.89 -33.25 -33.41
N LYS A 811 -28.05 -34.26 -33.69
CA LYS A 811 -28.31 -35.24 -34.75
C LYS A 811 -29.13 -36.41 -34.19
N ILE A 812 -30.45 -36.36 -34.38
CA ILE A 812 -31.37 -37.42 -33.95
C ILE A 812 -31.61 -38.39 -35.11
N GLU A 813 -31.46 -39.70 -34.89
CA GLU A 813 -31.66 -40.70 -35.94
C GLU A 813 -33.12 -40.72 -36.44
N GLY A 814 -33.30 -40.57 -37.75
CA GLY A 814 -34.62 -40.52 -38.40
C GLY A 814 -35.32 -39.16 -38.37
N VAL A 815 -34.70 -38.12 -37.81
CA VAL A 815 -35.16 -36.72 -37.88
C VAL A 815 -34.27 -35.95 -38.87
N VAL A 816 -34.82 -34.91 -39.51
CA VAL A 816 -34.05 -34.00 -40.38
C VAL A 816 -33.99 -32.61 -39.75
N ASN A 817 -32.78 -32.07 -39.63
CA ASN A 817 -32.54 -30.79 -38.99
C ASN A 817 -32.80 -29.64 -39.97
N HIS A 818 -33.19 -28.49 -39.43
CA HIS A 818 -33.53 -27.28 -40.15
C HIS A 818 -32.92 -26.11 -39.39
N PHE A 819 -32.08 -25.30 -40.06
CA PHE A 819 -31.29 -24.26 -39.40
C PHE A 819 -31.75 -22.88 -39.85
N ASP A 820 -32.05 -22.02 -38.88
CA ASP A 820 -32.28 -20.60 -39.13
C ASP A 820 -31.11 -19.95 -39.88
N LEU A 821 -31.38 -18.85 -40.58
CA LEU A 821 -30.32 -18.07 -41.21
C LEU A 821 -29.65 -17.14 -40.19
N PRO A 822 -28.37 -16.76 -40.37
CA PRO A 822 -27.70 -15.79 -39.52
C PRO A 822 -28.50 -14.49 -39.39
N THR A 823 -28.64 -13.99 -38.16
CA THR A 823 -29.37 -12.75 -37.85
C THR A 823 -28.63 -11.50 -38.29
N VAL A 824 -27.31 -11.61 -38.56
CA VAL A 824 -26.51 -10.60 -39.25
C VAL A 824 -25.97 -11.20 -40.55
N GLU A 825 -26.39 -10.62 -41.68
CA GLU A 825 -25.87 -10.99 -43.01
C GLU A 825 -24.41 -10.53 -43.19
N PRO A 826 -23.59 -11.28 -43.93
CA PRO A 826 -22.25 -10.82 -44.32
C PRO A 826 -22.37 -9.66 -45.33
N THR A 827 -21.37 -8.78 -45.35
CA THR A 827 -21.31 -7.64 -46.28
C THR A 827 -20.10 -7.74 -47.22
N ARG A 828 -20.17 -7.11 -48.40
CA ARG A 828 -19.08 -7.07 -49.37
C ARG A 828 -19.13 -5.81 -50.23
N SER A 829 -18.08 -5.00 -50.19
CA SER A 829 -18.01 -3.72 -50.90
C SER A 829 -18.20 -3.87 -52.41
N GLY A 830 -19.16 -3.14 -52.99
CA GLY A 830 -19.52 -3.20 -54.41
C GLY A 830 -20.49 -4.33 -54.81
N TYR A 831 -20.93 -5.17 -53.87
CA TYR A 831 -21.85 -6.27 -54.11
C TYR A 831 -23.07 -6.22 -53.19
N LYS A 832 -24.20 -6.74 -53.66
CA LYS A 832 -25.35 -7.08 -52.84
C LYS A 832 -25.25 -8.54 -52.40
N PHE A 833 -25.52 -8.84 -51.13
CA PHE A 833 -25.77 -10.19 -50.67
C PHE A 833 -27.09 -10.72 -51.27
N THR A 834 -27.09 -11.97 -51.74
CA THR A 834 -28.26 -12.60 -52.40
C THR A 834 -28.67 -13.94 -51.78
N GLY A 835 -28.28 -14.20 -50.53
CA GLY A 835 -28.58 -15.46 -49.83
C GLY A 835 -27.44 -16.46 -49.86
N TRP A 836 -27.75 -17.67 -49.39
CA TRP A 836 -26.79 -18.76 -49.16
C TRP A 836 -26.92 -19.85 -50.23
N ASN A 837 -25.80 -20.51 -50.58
CA ASN A 837 -25.77 -21.59 -51.56
C ASN A 837 -24.91 -22.76 -51.07
N THR A 838 -25.23 -24.00 -51.47
CA THR A 838 -24.46 -25.19 -51.07
C THR A 838 -23.07 -25.30 -51.70
N LYS A 839 -22.69 -24.37 -52.59
CA LYS A 839 -21.32 -24.22 -53.14
C LYS A 839 -20.87 -22.77 -53.18
N ALA A 840 -19.55 -22.56 -53.07
CA ALA A 840 -18.91 -21.24 -53.18
C ALA A 840 -19.14 -20.56 -54.54
N ASP A 841 -19.22 -21.33 -55.63
CA ASP A 841 -19.40 -20.82 -57.00
C ASP A 841 -20.85 -20.51 -57.37
N GLY A 842 -21.80 -20.70 -56.45
CA GLY A 842 -23.23 -20.49 -56.70
C GLY A 842 -23.89 -21.55 -57.59
N THR A 843 -23.17 -22.63 -57.97
CA THR A 843 -23.73 -23.72 -58.79
C THR A 843 -24.37 -24.84 -57.96
N GLY A 844 -24.47 -24.66 -56.64
CA GLY A 844 -25.23 -25.52 -55.75
C GLY A 844 -26.69 -25.10 -55.63
N ASP A 845 -27.39 -25.71 -54.71
CA ASP A 845 -28.77 -25.39 -54.36
C ASP A 845 -28.84 -24.16 -53.44
N ILE A 846 -29.96 -23.45 -53.48
CA ILE A 846 -30.21 -22.30 -52.58
C ILE A 846 -30.48 -22.86 -51.17
N PHE A 847 -29.78 -22.32 -50.16
CA PHE A 847 -29.98 -22.69 -48.77
C PHE A 847 -30.90 -21.67 -48.06
N THR A 848 -31.88 -22.19 -47.33
CA THR A 848 -32.90 -21.44 -46.58
C THR A 848 -33.16 -22.13 -45.23
N ALA A 849 -33.91 -21.49 -44.34
CA ALA A 849 -34.35 -22.12 -43.08
C ALA A 849 -35.29 -23.34 -43.29
N GLU A 850 -35.86 -23.50 -44.49
CA GLU A 850 -36.68 -24.64 -44.90
C GLU A 850 -35.85 -25.75 -45.60
N THR A 851 -34.52 -25.68 -45.55
CA THR A 851 -33.64 -26.68 -46.19
C THR A 851 -33.35 -27.84 -45.26
N ASP A 852 -33.73 -29.05 -45.67
CA ASP A 852 -33.38 -30.32 -45.03
C ASP A 852 -31.86 -30.47 -44.85
N VAL A 853 -31.38 -30.60 -43.60
CA VAL A 853 -29.97 -30.90 -43.29
C VAL A 853 -29.86 -32.23 -42.53
N THR A 854 -29.15 -33.19 -43.11
CA THR A 854 -28.95 -34.55 -42.56
C THR A 854 -27.51 -34.83 -42.12
N GLU A 855 -26.54 -34.04 -42.60
CA GLU A 855 -25.12 -34.10 -42.24
C GLU A 855 -24.51 -32.70 -42.18
N SER A 856 -23.43 -32.53 -41.41
CA SER A 856 -22.74 -31.24 -41.23
C SER A 856 -22.20 -30.70 -42.54
N MET A 857 -22.51 -29.44 -42.88
CA MET A 857 -22.12 -28.83 -44.15
C MET A 857 -21.78 -27.34 -44.03
N THR A 858 -21.11 -26.82 -45.05
CA THR A 858 -20.82 -25.38 -45.21
C THR A 858 -21.68 -24.83 -46.35
N VAL A 859 -22.29 -23.68 -46.13
CA VAL A 859 -23.02 -22.91 -47.14
C VAL A 859 -22.36 -21.55 -47.31
N TYR A 860 -22.41 -21.03 -48.53
CA TYR A 860 -21.55 -19.95 -48.97
C TYR A 860 -22.38 -18.74 -49.41
N ALA A 861 -22.02 -17.57 -48.91
CA ALA A 861 -22.69 -16.31 -49.26
C ALA A 861 -22.59 -16.03 -50.77
N GLN A 862 -23.68 -15.65 -51.39
CA GLN A 862 -23.72 -15.30 -52.81
C GLN A 862 -23.83 -13.79 -53.03
N TRP A 863 -23.19 -13.32 -54.10
CA TRP A 863 -22.85 -11.91 -54.30
C TRP A 863 -23.22 -11.43 -55.71
N GLN A 864 -24.16 -10.49 -55.80
CA GLN A 864 -24.50 -9.83 -57.05
C GLN A 864 -23.74 -8.50 -57.18
N PRO A 865 -22.95 -8.25 -58.24
CA PRO A 865 -22.33 -6.95 -58.46
C PRO A 865 -23.39 -5.84 -58.59
N LEU A 866 -23.18 -4.72 -57.90
CA LEU A 866 -24.06 -3.55 -58.00
C LEU A 866 -23.87 -2.89 -59.39
N ALA A 867 -24.96 -2.51 -60.05
CA ALA A 867 -25.00 -2.28 -61.51
C ALA A 867 -24.21 -1.05 -62.02
N GLY A 868 -23.65 -0.25 -61.11
CA GLY A 868 -22.89 0.95 -61.34
C GLY A 868 -22.91 1.82 -60.09
N SER A 869 -22.45 3.06 -60.21
CA SER A 869 -22.56 4.06 -59.15
C SER A 869 -23.15 5.37 -59.66
N GLY A 870 -23.69 6.15 -58.75
CA GLY A 870 -24.16 7.52 -58.96
C GLY A 870 -23.70 8.42 -57.81
N ASN A 871 -24.16 9.67 -57.82
CA ASN A 871 -23.79 10.66 -56.81
C ASN A 871 -25.05 11.34 -56.23
N LEU A 872 -24.95 11.81 -54.98
CA LEU A 872 -26.00 12.60 -54.31
C LEU A 872 -25.37 13.89 -53.74
N THR A 873 -25.81 15.04 -54.23
CA THR A 873 -25.50 16.34 -53.63
C THR A 873 -26.64 16.77 -52.71
N VAL A 874 -26.35 17.07 -51.44
CA VAL A 874 -27.26 17.82 -50.56
C VAL A 874 -26.81 19.28 -50.53
N SER A 875 -27.74 20.22 -50.69
CA SER A 875 -27.45 21.65 -50.78
C SER A 875 -28.43 22.52 -50.00
N LYS A 876 -27.91 23.60 -49.40
CA LYS A 876 -28.67 24.50 -48.52
C LYS A 876 -28.74 25.91 -49.11
N THR A 877 -29.96 26.46 -49.19
CA THR A 877 -30.21 27.88 -49.44
C THR A 877 -30.97 28.49 -48.27
N VAL A 878 -30.70 29.76 -47.97
CA VAL A 878 -31.45 30.57 -46.99
C VAL A 878 -31.94 31.83 -47.69
N THR A 879 -33.20 32.19 -47.52
CA THR A 879 -33.87 33.29 -48.23
C THR A 879 -34.75 34.13 -47.32
N GLY A 880 -35.25 35.25 -47.83
CA GLY A 880 -36.08 36.19 -47.10
C GLY A 880 -35.28 37.25 -46.33
N ASN A 881 -35.92 38.38 -46.00
CA ASN A 881 -35.26 39.58 -45.46
C ASN A 881 -34.82 39.47 -43.99
N ALA A 882 -35.10 38.34 -43.33
CA ALA A 882 -34.72 38.04 -41.95
C ALA A 882 -34.10 36.64 -41.80
N GLY A 883 -33.62 36.05 -42.91
CA GLY A 883 -32.86 34.81 -42.92
C GLY A 883 -31.41 35.04 -42.50
N ASP A 884 -30.93 34.24 -41.55
CA ASP A 884 -29.54 34.21 -41.11
C ASP A 884 -28.74 33.27 -42.02
N THR A 885 -27.84 33.83 -42.82
CA THR A 885 -26.99 33.08 -43.75
C THR A 885 -25.82 32.37 -43.06
N SER A 886 -25.51 32.73 -41.81
CA SER A 886 -24.46 32.11 -41.00
C SER A 886 -24.94 30.91 -40.19
N LYS A 887 -26.26 30.77 -39.98
CA LYS A 887 -26.84 29.63 -39.24
C LYS A 887 -26.51 28.30 -39.94
N GLU A 888 -26.07 27.37 -39.10
CA GLU A 888 -25.92 25.95 -39.41
C GLU A 888 -27.27 25.23 -39.36
N PHE A 889 -27.51 24.37 -40.35
CA PHE A 889 -28.68 23.48 -40.43
C PHE A 889 -28.19 22.04 -40.57
N HIS A 890 -28.89 21.10 -39.93
CA HIS A 890 -28.45 19.73 -39.77
C HIS A 890 -29.27 18.77 -40.63
N PHE A 891 -28.57 17.90 -41.36
CA PHE A 891 -29.17 16.96 -42.31
C PHE A 891 -28.78 15.53 -41.99
N THR A 892 -29.77 14.64 -42.03
CA THR A 892 -29.56 13.19 -42.03
C THR A 892 -29.83 12.68 -43.43
N VAL A 893 -28.82 12.09 -44.07
CA VAL A 893 -28.96 11.31 -45.30
C VAL A 893 -29.02 9.83 -44.91
N LYS A 894 -30.07 9.13 -45.34
CA LYS A 894 -30.25 7.71 -45.11
C LYS A 894 -30.39 6.96 -46.44
N MET A 895 -29.77 5.78 -46.51
CA MET A 895 -29.91 4.83 -47.61
C MET A 895 -30.73 3.62 -47.12
N ASP A 896 -31.63 3.10 -47.96
CA ASP A 896 -32.39 1.88 -47.64
C ASP A 896 -31.59 0.58 -47.88
N THR A 897 -30.37 0.69 -48.39
CA THR A 897 -29.36 -0.39 -48.37
C THR A 897 -28.23 0.04 -47.44
N PRO A 898 -27.91 -0.72 -46.38
CA PRO A 898 -26.79 -0.41 -45.50
C PRO A 898 -25.47 -0.27 -46.27
N ILE A 899 -24.85 0.90 -46.17
CA ILE A 899 -23.52 1.18 -46.68
C ILE A 899 -22.65 1.77 -45.57
N ASN A 900 -21.36 1.44 -45.60
CA ASN A 900 -20.37 1.92 -44.66
C ASN A 900 -19.19 2.54 -45.42
N GLY A 901 -18.53 3.52 -44.81
CA GLY A 901 -17.34 4.18 -45.36
C GLY A 901 -17.59 5.58 -45.95
N THR A 902 -16.55 6.17 -46.53
CA THR A 902 -16.59 7.55 -47.05
C THR A 902 -16.84 7.56 -48.56
N TYR A 903 -17.91 8.23 -48.98
CA TYR A 903 -18.31 8.42 -50.36
C TYR A 903 -18.29 9.92 -50.63
N GLY A 904 -17.31 10.40 -51.41
CA GLY A 904 -17.12 11.84 -51.66
C GLY A 904 -16.96 12.64 -50.37
N ASP A 905 -17.79 13.68 -50.20
CA ASP A 905 -17.80 14.56 -49.02
C ASP A 905 -18.57 13.99 -47.81
N MET A 906 -19.02 12.73 -47.83
CA MET A 906 -19.93 12.16 -46.82
C MET A 906 -19.43 10.81 -46.29
N SER A 907 -19.44 10.63 -44.97
CA SER A 907 -19.17 9.34 -44.32
C SER A 907 -20.47 8.69 -43.87
N PHE A 908 -20.69 7.44 -44.30
CA PHE A 908 -21.84 6.63 -43.94
C PHE A 908 -21.45 5.57 -42.91
N THR A 909 -22.32 5.38 -41.92
CA THR A 909 -22.32 4.27 -40.96
C THR A 909 -23.73 3.69 -40.96
N ASP A 910 -23.87 2.38 -41.19
CA ASP A 910 -25.15 1.67 -41.33
C ASP A 910 -26.16 2.40 -42.23
N GLY A 911 -25.72 2.76 -43.44
CA GLY A 911 -26.52 3.48 -44.43
C GLY A 911 -26.84 4.94 -44.07
N THR A 912 -26.36 5.47 -42.95
CA THR A 912 -26.69 6.81 -42.45
C THR A 912 -25.47 7.73 -42.44
N ALA A 913 -25.61 8.95 -42.97
CA ALA A 913 -24.62 10.02 -42.92
C ALA A 913 -25.23 11.31 -42.33
N LEU A 914 -24.46 12.03 -41.52
CA LEU A 914 -24.87 13.30 -40.92
C LEU A 914 -24.06 14.46 -41.52
N LEU A 915 -24.74 15.56 -41.85
CA LEU A 915 -24.15 16.75 -42.48
C LEU A 915 -24.60 18.03 -41.76
N THR A 916 -23.73 19.02 -41.74
CA THR A 916 -24.08 20.41 -41.35
C THR A 916 -23.81 21.34 -42.52
N LEU A 917 -24.77 22.21 -42.87
CA LEU A 917 -24.68 23.16 -43.98
C LEU A 917 -25.15 24.56 -43.60
N LYS A 918 -24.44 25.59 -44.08
CA LYS A 918 -24.81 27.01 -44.07
C LYS A 918 -25.40 27.45 -45.43
N HIS A 919 -25.82 28.71 -45.55
CA HIS A 919 -26.32 29.27 -46.80
C HIS A 919 -25.31 29.12 -47.97
N ASN A 920 -25.78 28.58 -49.09
CA ASN A 920 -25.03 28.23 -50.31
C ASN A 920 -23.99 27.11 -50.13
N GLU A 921 -23.93 26.43 -48.98
CA GLU A 921 -23.10 25.24 -48.83
C GLU A 921 -23.78 24.00 -49.43
N LYS A 922 -22.92 23.05 -49.83
CA LYS A 922 -23.31 21.72 -50.28
C LYS A 922 -22.26 20.68 -49.90
N ARG A 923 -22.66 19.42 -49.88
CA ARG A 923 -21.80 18.23 -49.79
C ARG A 923 -22.28 17.23 -50.84
N THR A 924 -21.36 16.50 -51.47
CA THR A 924 -21.66 15.53 -52.53
C THR A 924 -21.07 14.17 -52.18
N ALA A 925 -21.94 13.19 -51.97
CA ALA A 925 -21.52 11.80 -51.94
C ALA A 925 -21.29 11.31 -53.37
N THR A 926 -20.08 10.81 -53.65
CA THR A 926 -19.70 10.32 -54.97
C THR A 926 -19.43 8.83 -54.96
N GLY A 927 -19.85 8.11 -55.99
CA GLY A 927 -19.64 6.67 -56.10
C GLY A 927 -20.59 5.83 -55.23
N LEU A 928 -21.74 6.40 -54.83
CA LEU A 928 -22.80 5.66 -54.14
C LEU A 928 -23.35 4.55 -55.06
N PRO A 929 -23.75 3.38 -54.53
CA PRO A 929 -24.31 2.33 -55.37
C PRO A 929 -25.58 2.79 -56.09
N ALA A 930 -25.67 2.48 -57.39
CA ALA A 930 -26.87 2.76 -58.17
C ALA A 930 -28.06 1.88 -57.74
N ASP A 931 -29.27 2.35 -58.06
CA ASP A 931 -30.56 1.71 -57.75
C ASP A 931 -30.91 1.59 -56.25
N VAL A 932 -30.08 2.17 -55.36
CA VAL A 932 -30.39 2.35 -53.93
C VAL A 932 -31.30 3.56 -53.74
N HIS A 933 -32.36 3.40 -52.93
CA HIS A 933 -33.22 4.51 -52.51
C HIS A 933 -32.59 5.29 -51.35
N TYR A 934 -32.73 6.62 -51.39
CA TYR A 934 -32.21 7.55 -50.39
C TYR A 934 -33.33 8.46 -49.85
N GLU A 935 -33.17 8.90 -48.61
CA GLU A 935 -33.96 9.97 -47.98
C GLU A 935 -33.02 10.98 -47.31
N VAL A 936 -33.34 12.27 -47.42
CA VAL A 936 -32.66 13.39 -46.77
C VAL A 936 -33.67 14.15 -45.93
N THR A 937 -33.38 14.33 -44.65
CA THR A 937 -34.22 15.10 -43.72
C THR A 937 -33.44 16.26 -43.11
N GLU A 938 -34.11 17.37 -42.82
CA GLU A 938 -33.55 18.55 -42.15
C GLU A 938 -34.10 18.66 -40.74
N ALA A 939 -33.23 18.64 -39.73
CA ALA A 939 -33.62 18.59 -38.32
C ALA A 939 -34.40 19.84 -37.87
N GLU A 940 -34.07 21.03 -38.40
CA GLU A 940 -34.73 22.29 -38.08
C GLU A 940 -35.88 22.67 -39.03
N ALA A 941 -36.41 21.73 -39.83
CA ALA A 941 -37.45 22.00 -40.82
C ALA A 941 -38.67 22.73 -40.23
N ASN A 942 -39.00 23.89 -40.80
CA ASN A 942 -40.07 24.80 -40.37
C ASN A 942 -39.97 25.35 -38.92
N GLN A 943 -38.79 25.30 -38.31
CA GLN A 943 -38.57 25.81 -36.95
C GLN A 943 -38.01 27.25 -36.94
N ASN A 944 -37.98 27.88 -35.75
CA ASN A 944 -37.29 29.15 -35.49
C ASN A 944 -37.71 30.33 -36.41
N GLY A 945 -38.93 30.28 -36.94
CA GLY A 945 -39.49 31.29 -37.86
C GLY A 945 -39.06 31.14 -39.32
N TYR A 946 -38.41 30.03 -39.70
CA TYR A 946 -38.19 29.66 -41.10
C TYR A 946 -39.37 28.87 -41.63
N THR A 947 -39.62 28.98 -42.94
CA THR A 947 -40.42 28.04 -43.72
C THR A 947 -39.46 27.25 -44.61
N THR A 948 -39.51 25.93 -44.52
CA THR A 948 -38.59 25.01 -45.23
C THR A 948 -39.30 24.41 -46.44
N THR A 949 -38.64 24.47 -47.59
CA THR A 949 -39.03 23.79 -48.82
C THR A 949 -37.88 22.91 -49.29
N ALA A 950 -38.20 21.73 -49.83
CA ALA A 950 -37.19 20.76 -50.26
C ALA A 950 -37.56 20.16 -51.62
N GLU A 951 -36.57 20.02 -52.50
CA GLU A 951 -36.69 19.36 -53.81
C GLU A 951 -35.78 18.12 -53.83
N ASN A 952 -36.28 17.02 -54.39
CA ASN A 952 -35.61 15.70 -54.43
C ASN A 952 -35.11 15.21 -53.05
N ALA A 953 -35.87 15.50 -51.98
CA ALA A 953 -35.53 15.10 -50.61
C ALA A 953 -35.42 13.57 -50.45
N SER A 954 -36.21 12.80 -51.21
CA SER A 954 -36.02 11.36 -51.41
C SER A 954 -35.98 11.01 -52.90
N GLY A 955 -35.43 9.85 -53.23
CA GLY A 955 -35.25 9.41 -54.61
C GLY A 955 -34.38 8.16 -54.71
N ILE A 956 -33.97 7.82 -55.93
CA ILE A 956 -33.07 6.69 -56.20
C ILE A 956 -31.74 7.24 -56.71
N ILE A 957 -30.62 6.64 -56.29
CA ILE A 957 -29.28 6.92 -56.84
C ILE A 957 -29.23 6.40 -58.28
N VAL A 958 -29.40 7.31 -59.25
CA VAL A 958 -29.38 6.95 -60.66
C VAL A 958 -27.93 6.88 -61.18
N LYS A 959 -27.59 5.73 -61.76
CA LYS A 959 -26.27 5.42 -62.33
C LYS A 959 -25.73 6.52 -63.25
N ASP A 960 -24.44 6.82 -63.14
CA ASP A 960 -23.68 7.77 -63.95
C ASP A 960 -24.24 9.22 -63.93
N THR A 961 -25.07 9.54 -62.92
CA THR A 961 -25.64 10.89 -62.71
C THR A 961 -25.38 11.42 -61.29
N THR A 962 -25.61 12.71 -61.10
CA THR A 962 -25.65 13.36 -59.77
C THR A 962 -27.06 13.85 -59.50
N VAL A 963 -27.74 13.25 -58.53
CA VAL A 963 -29.03 13.73 -58.02
C VAL A 963 -28.75 14.88 -57.04
N VAL A 964 -29.58 15.92 -57.04
CA VAL A 964 -29.40 17.09 -56.16
C VAL A 964 -30.64 17.28 -55.28
N ALA A 965 -30.48 16.97 -53.99
CA ALA A 965 -31.43 17.32 -52.94
C ALA A 965 -31.18 18.78 -52.51
N SER A 966 -32.20 19.64 -52.63
CA SER A 966 -32.07 21.09 -52.44
C SER A 966 -33.04 21.58 -51.36
N PHE A 967 -32.51 22.17 -50.29
CA PHE A 967 -33.29 22.63 -49.14
C PHE A 967 -33.21 24.15 -49.00
N THR A 968 -34.35 24.83 -49.10
CA THR A 968 -34.47 26.29 -48.99
C THR A 968 -35.26 26.70 -47.75
N ASN A 969 -34.62 27.45 -46.86
CA ASN A 969 -35.25 28.03 -45.66
C ASN A 969 -35.52 29.52 -45.87
N ASN A 970 -36.79 29.90 -46.03
CA ASN A 970 -37.21 31.29 -46.15
C ASN A 970 -37.63 31.87 -44.80
N LYS A 971 -37.14 33.06 -44.43
CA LYS A 971 -37.58 33.80 -43.23
C LYS A 971 -37.72 35.29 -43.51
N ASN A 972 -38.92 35.82 -43.31
CA ASN A 972 -39.24 37.22 -43.51
C ASN A 972 -39.70 37.88 -42.19
N SER A 973 -39.29 39.12 -41.97
CA SER A 973 -39.80 39.96 -40.87
C SER A 973 -41.12 40.63 -41.28
N ASN A 974 -42.17 40.43 -40.48
CA ASN A 974 -43.51 40.94 -40.74
C ASN A 974 -43.84 42.07 -39.73
N PRO A 975 -44.27 43.28 -40.18
CA PRO A 975 -44.58 44.38 -39.27
C PRO A 975 -45.86 44.14 -38.46
N SER A 976 -45.94 44.75 -37.27
CA SER A 976 -46.97 44.47 -36.26
C SER A 976 -48.22 45.36 -36.34
N GLY A 977 -49.40 44.81 -36.00
CA GLY A 977 -50.54 45.59 -35.49
C GLY A 977 -51.94 45.08 -35.88
N GLY A 978 -52.80 44.82 -34.88
CA GLY A 978 -54.27 44.71 -35.05
C GLY A 978 -54.95 43.56 -34.30
N GLN A 979 -56.03 43.88 -33.55
CA GLN A 979 -56.92 42.92 -32.87
C GLN A 979 -58.41 43.21 -33.27
N PRO A 980 -59.46 42.51 -32.80
CA PRO A 980 -60.25 41.60 -33.64
C PRO A 980 -61.74 41.98 -33.81
N THR A 981 -62.49 41.26 -34.65
CA THR A 981 -63.98 41.09 -34.54
C THR A 981 -64.50 39.97 -35.47
N ALA A 982 -65.76 39.57 -35.30
CA ALA A 982 -66.49 38.51 -36.05
C ALA A 982 -68.01 38.81 -36.04
N PRO A 983 -68.97 37.96 -36.52
CA PRO A 983 -68.92 36.80 -37.43
C PRO A 983 -70.07 36.74 -38.52
N THR A 984 -69.98 35.79 -39.48
CA THR A 984 -71.11 35.11 -40.22
C THR A 984 -72.06 35.93 -41.15
N PRO A 985 -73.00 35.33 -41.93
CA PRO A 985 -72.89 34.19 -42.88
C PRO A 985 -73.65 34.40 -44.23
N GLY A 986 -73.59 33.47 -45.22
CA GLY A 986 -74.66 33.35 -46.24
C GLY A 986 -74.45 32.60 -47.57
N ASN A 987 -75.12 31.45 -47.71
CA ASN A 987 -75.84 30.91 -48.90
C ASN A 987 -75.14 30.42 -50.21
N ASN A 988 -75.36 29.12 -50.48
CA ASN A 988 -75.40 28.42 -51.80
C ASN A 988 -76.77 28.69 -52.52
N PRO A 989 -77.12 28.18 -53.74
CA PRO A 989 -76.65 26.93 -54.42
C PRO A 989 -76.57 26.94 -55.99
N SER A 990 -76.46 25.72 -56.58
CA SER A 990 -77.10 25.19 -57.82
C SER A 990 -76.26 24.78 -59.06
N ASP A 991 -76.19 23.45 -59.23
CA ASP A 991 -76.36 22.63 -60.44
C ASP A 991 -75.27 22.45 -61.54
N LYS A 992 -75.53 21.41 -62.37
CA LYS A 992 -74.60 20.40 -62.95
C LYS A 992 -75.25 19.88 -64.27
N PRO A 993 -74.55 19.52 -65.38
CA PRO A 993 -73.92 18.17 -65.48
C PRO A 993 -72.77 17.88 -66.51
N THR A 994 -72.24 16.66 -66.36
CA THR A 994 -71.53 15.78 -67.35
C THR A 994 -70.17 16.18 -67.95
N GLY A 995 -69.15 15.31 -67.82
CA GLY A 995 -67.92 15.36 -68.66
C GLY A 995 -66.62 14.71 -68.11
N THR A 996 -66.55 13.36 -68.05
CA THR A 996 -65.31 12.51 -68.10
C THR A 996 -64.01 12.84 -67.31
N THR A 997 -63.65 11.89 -66.42
CA THR A 997 -62.29 11.32 -66.13
C THR A 997 -61.13 12.13 -65.48
N SER A 998 -60.78 11.71 -64.25
CA SER A 998 -59.42 11.26 -63.78
C SER A 998 -58.82 11.92 -62.52
N THR A 999 -57.95 11.16 -61.83
CA THR A 999 -56.98 11.48 -60.74
C THR A 999 -57.44 12.33 -59.53
N ASN A 1000 -57.74 11.69 -58.39
CA ASN A 1000 -56.79 11.57 -57.24
C ASN A 1000 -57.35 10.68 -56.09
N PRO A 1001 -56.50 10.15 -55.18
CA PRO A 1001 -56.90 9.20 -54.14
C PRO A 1001 -57.36 9.84 -52.82
N GLN A 1002 -57.99 9.01 -51.96
CA GLN A 1002 -58.25 9.32 -50.56
C GLN A 1002 -57.06 8.91 -49.66
N THR A 1003 -56.72 9.74 -48.67
CA THR A 1003 -55.99 9.31 -47.47
C THR A 1003 -56.98 9.01 -46.35
N GLY A 1004 -56.82 7.88 -45.66
CA GLY A 1004 -57.61 7.54 -44.46
C GLY A 1004 -56.78 7.69 -43.19
N ASP A 1005 -57.43 8.02 -42.07
CA ASP A 1005 -56.79 8.07 -40.75
C ASP A 1005 -56.36 6.68 -40.26
N GLN A 1006 -55.18 6.58 -39.65
CA GLN A 1006 -54.95 5.85 -38.39
C GLN A 1006 -53.74 6.46 -37.66
N ASN A 1007 -53.98 7.20 -36.57
CA ASN A 1007 -52.92 7.72 -35.71
C ASN A 1007 -52.54 6.69 -34.64
N ASN A 1008 -51.28 6.21 -34.64
CA ASN A 1008 -50.81 5.26 -33.63
C ASN A 1008 -50.45 5.96 -32.30
N LEU A 1009 -51.47 6.34 -31.52
CA LEU A 1009 -51.34 7.02 -30.22
C LEU A 1009 -50.47 6.24 -29.21
N THR A 1010 -50.38 4.93 -29.36
CA THR A 1010 -49.71 3.99 -28.43
C THR A 1010 -48.24 4.34 -28.21
N LEU A 1011 -47.51 4.71 -29.26
CA LEU A 1011 -46.07 4.95 -29.22
C LEU A 1011 -45.70 6.16 -28.33
N TRP A 1012 -46.50 7.22 -28.41
CA TRP A 1012 -46.29 8.47 -27.66
C TRP A 1012 -46.57 8.33 -26.16
N ILE A 1013 -47.48 7.44 -25.77
CA ILE A 1013 -47.79 7.18 -24.36
C ILE A 1013 -46.63 6.42 -23.68
N VAL A 1014 -46.03 5.45 -24.35
CA VAL A 1014 -44.90 4.67 -23.79
C VAL A 1014 -43.67 5.55 -23.55
N LEU A 1015 -43.33 6.44 -24.50
CA LEU A 1015 -42.20 7.39 -24.35
C LEU A 1015 -42.41 8.39 -23.20
N LEU A 1016 -43.65 8.87 -22.99
CA LEU A 1016 -43.97 9.73 -21.86
C LEU A 1016 -43.88 9.02 -20.50
N VAL A 1017 -44.26 7.73 -20.42
CA VAL A 1017 -44.13 6.95 -19.17
C VAL A 1017 -42.65 6.63 -18.86
N GLY A 1018 -41.86 6.23 -19.86
CA GLY A 1018 -40.43 5.93 -19.66
C GLY A 1018 -39.63 7.13 -19.16
N SER A 1019 -39.86 8.31 -19.75
CA SER A 1019 -39.16 9.55 -19.38
C SER A 1019 -39.49 10.04 -17.96
N LEU A 1020 -40.73 9.84 -17.47
CA LEU A 1020 -41.14 10.21 -16.11
C LEU A 1020 -40.54 9.30 -15.02
N LEU A 1021 -40.29 8.03 -15.33
CA LEU A 1021 -39.69 7.06 -14.39
C LEU A 1021 -38.18 7.34 -14.20
N GLY A 1022 -37.45 7.71 -15.25
CA GLY A 1022 -36.04 8.10 -15.14
C GLY A 1022 -35.82 9.29 -14.20
N LEU A 1023 -36.63 10.34 -14.34
CA LEU A 1023 -36.55 11.54 -13.50
C LEU A 1023 -36.90 11.28 -12.01
N THR A 1024 -37.87 10.41 -11.73
CA THR A 1024 -38.24 10.06 -10.35
C THR A 1024 -37.21 9.14 -9.68
N GLY A 1025 -36.47 8.33 -10.44
CA GLY A 1025 -35.30 7.59 -9.93
C GLY A 1025 -34.17 8.51 -9.46
N ILE A 1026 -33.72 9.43 -10.33
CA ILE A 1026 -32.60 10.34 -10.04
C ILE A 1026 -32.86 11.22 -8.82
N VAL A 1027 -34.07 11.81 -8.71
CA VAL A 1027 -34.44 12.64 -7.56
C VAL A 1027 -34.43 11.83 -6.25
N ASN A 1028 -34.91 10.58 -6.26
CA ASN A 1028 -34.88 9.73 -5.05
C ASN A 1028 -33.45 9.37 -4.60
N VAL A 1029 -32.51 9.14 -5.53
CA VAL A 1029 -31.11 8.88 -5.21
C VAL A 1029 -30.47 10.11 -4.55
N VAL A 1030 -30.68 11.30 -5.10
CA VAL A 1030 -30.15 12.55 -4.53
C VAL A 1030 -30.75 12.83 -3.14
N VAL A 1031 -32.06 12.67 -2.97
CA VAL A 1031 -32.75 12.92 -1.68
C VAL A 1031 -32.44 11.86 -0.61
N LYS A 1032 -32.11 10.61 -0.98
CA LYS A 1032 -31.53 9.65 -0.03
C LYS A 1032 -30.11 10.05 0.40
N LYS A 1033 -29.27 10.53 -0.54
CA LYS A 1033 -27.86 10.83 -0.27
C LYS A 1033 -27.67 12.07 0.61
N SER A 1034 -28.58 13.04 0.57
CA SER A 1034 -28.59 14.16 1.53
C SER A 1034 -29.07 13.71 2.93
N ARG A 1035 -30.23 13.05 3.02
CA ARG A 1035 -30.81 12.61 4.31
C ARG A 1035 -30.01 11.58 5.07
N HIS A 1036 -29.04 10.91 4.43
CA HIS A 1036 -28.10 10.03 5.13
C HIS A 1036 -26.92 10.79 5.75
N ARG A 1037 -26.52 11.95 5.19
CA ARG A 1037 -25.50 12.83 5.80
C ARG A 1037 -26.06 13.57 7.03
N GLU A 1038 -27.30 14.04 6.97
CA GLU A 1038 -28.00 14.67 8.12
C GLU A 1038 -28.26 13.74 9.32
N LYS A 1039 -27.89 12.45 9.22
CA LYS A 1039 -28.05 11.44 10.28
C LYS A 1039 -26.74 10.87 10.85
N CYS A 1040 -25.59 11.40 10.43
CA CYS A 1040 -24.28 11.05 11.01
C CYS A 1040 -23.60 12.23 11.72
N THR A 1041 -24.33 13.33 11.93
CA THR A 1041 -23.88 14.52 12.68
C THR A 1041 -24.98 14.99 13.65
N LYS A 1042 -25.54 14.07 14.43
CA LYS A 1042 -26.39 14.28 15.61
C LYS A 1042 -26.41 13.03 16.49
#